data_AF-A0A8G0LRR7-F1
#
_entry.id   AF-A0A8G0LRR7-F1
#
_cell.length_a   1.000
_cell.length_b   1.000
_cell.length_c   1.000
_cell.angle_alpha   90.00
_cell.angle_beta   90.00
_cell.angle_gamma   90.00
#
_symmetry.space_group_name_H-M   'P 1'
#
loop_
_entity.id
_entity.type
_entity.pdbx_description
1 polymer ?
#
loop_
_entity_poly.entity_id
_entity_poly.type
_entity_poly.pdbx_seq_one_letter_code
_entity_poly.pdbx_strand_id
1 'polypeptide(L)'
;MANVVELIWTSDTKGCIFSVSGVRYLASFPKPRPESCQAIRDLSLFTVFADPPTGNRGKRITKKWVKKSLEEYRKDDVFDNAFLANIIFYDALLTGQPDVRPKGEALLQRSGKITMNFANKNDDLVPGPHILWNQQLWQVCKLVDDSLLGSFERLAIMGQKGNVLSFAIPSRLKYTLPEEKLPLAGKRILIKDNIHLDGIKTSNGNRAFYETYDAKTQTATCIQDLIDKGAVVIGKTKMSSFENWEEPIQYTDYPAPWNPRADRYQSPGSSSSGSASAIAAYEWLDIAIGTDTLGGVTRPAHWCGCFGLRPSVGAISAEGIEPCVNPWDIPGILARDLKDCKEFAKQWLNFDDEKFADAPKNFSSIIWPVDFWAEFSPKDMDMARVFAQQMADELKVTLEEISFEKYWSERAPDGWRKYPLEKFMKETTRAIAYDKYKNAEDFRTQYKQQNGGEPYTSKPNEKIWSLGKQTSSEDRLTASQRIDIYKSWFKQHVLTGRNKSAIIVLPLDSAGPRYRDDCPDLTDDNSTDNNPSHDDTSDSSSDESSPDDPQHDNCSHDHDSHDHDARDHDSHGHSSCIDTSNIDTFYMRAPNINIFNINTAHINDSFNKNSYNDSSYKDSSYNNASYNDCCYNDYCCDVYVRDQCYRVGRHRRGSGYPNYARRPRDRCLEVGRPEVRRLEFRRTEVRRSEDNRPKDGHPKDDPPKDDRPNLRRPHQSGINALTLGPVMEAPVLAVPIGQTSFKSRVNQKEEFSPFTMALMGPPGTDIRLIRKVMKVMKSLEIPTKVKTGQFMY
;
A
#
# COMPACT_ATOMS: atom_id res chain seq x y z
N MET A 1 42.19 -1.61 -7.93
CA MET A 1 41.38 -2.48 -8.80
C MET A 1 40.06 -2.66 -8.09
N ALA A 2 38.93 -2.30 -8.70
CA ALA A 2 37.62 -2.56 -8.10
C ALA A 2 37.33 -4.05 -8.30
N ASN A 3 37.61 -4.85 -7.26
CA ASN A 3 37.39 -6.28 -7.29
C ASN A 3 35.89 -6.53 -7.12
N VAL A 4 35.28 -7.31 -8.00
CA VAL A 4 34.03 -8.02 -7.67
C VAL A 4 34.36 -8.88 -6.46
N VAL A 5 33.73 -8.59 -5.33
CA VAL A 5 34.19 -9.12 -4.02
C VAL A 5 33.67 -10.53 -3.79
N GLU A 6 32.45 -10.83 -4.27
CA GLU A 6 31.79 -12.12 -4.03
C GLU A 6 30.72 -12.36 -5.10
N LEU A 7 30.66 -13.58 -5.63
CA LEU A 7 29.60 -14.07 -6.51
C LEU A 7 28.80 -15.10 -5.72
N ILE A 8 27.54 -14.80 -5.46
CA ILE A 8 26.62 -15.70 -4.77
C ILE A 8 25.64 -16.24 -5.81
N TRP A 9 25.64 -17.56 -5.97
CA TRP A 9 24.74 -18.25 -6.87
C TRP A 9 23.37 -18.43 -6.21
N THR A 10 22.32 -18.19 -6.97
CA THR A 10 20.95 -18.50 -6.56
C THR A 10 20.33 -19.38 -7.62
N SER A 11 20.06 -20.66 -7.26
CA SER A 11 19.42 -21.66 -8.13
C SER A 11 18.12 -21.20 -8.75
N ASP A 12 17.46 -20.26 -8.08
CA ASP A 12 16.08 -19.89 -8.34
C ASP A 12 15.95 -18.62 -9.21
N THR A 13 17.07 -17.93 -9.49
CA THR A 13 17.07 -16.73 -10.33
C THR A 13 17.81 -17.01 -11.63
N LYS A 14 17.24 -16.63 -12.78
CA LYS A 14 17.90 -16.66 -14.11
C LYS A 14 19.05 -15.62 -14.22
N GLY A 15 19.83 -15.40 -13.16
CA GLY A 15 20.83 -14.34 -13.02
C GLY A 15 21.87 -14.64 -11.93
N CYS A 16 22.78 -13.69 -11.66
CA CYS A 16 23.78 -13.82 -10.60
C CYS A 16 23.75 -12.65 -9.62
N ILE A 17 24.05 -12.93 -8.34
CA ILE A 17 24.17 -11.90 -7.31
C ILE A 17 25.64 -11.64 -7.06
N PHE A 18 26.02 -10.37 -7.00
CA PHE A 18 27.39 -9.98 -6.70
C PHE A 18 27.44 -8.71 -5.86
N SER A 19 28.60 -8.43 -5.27
CA SER A 19 28.83 -7.22 -4.48
C SER A 19 29.92 -6.33 -5.07
N VAL A 20 29.65 -5.02 -5.06
CA VAL A 20 30.58 -3.96 -5.47
C VAL A 20 30.50 -2.85 -4.43
N SER A 21 31.64 -2.46 -3.86
CA SER A 21 31.72 -1.40 -2.85
C SER A 21 30.80 -1.62 -1.64
N GLY A 22 30.54 -2.87 -1.26
CA GLY A 22 29.63 -3.22 -0.15
C GLY A 22 28.12 -3.19 -0.49
N VAL A 23 27.76 -2.85 -1.73
CA VAL A 23 26.39 -2.86 -2.23
C VAL A 23 26.15 -4.16 -3.01
N ARG A 24 24.96 -4.77 -2.84
CA ARG A 24 24.55 -5.99 -3.57
C ARG A 24 23.87 -5.61 -4.88
N TYR A 25 24.10 -6.43 -5.88
CA TYR A 25 23.57 -6.26 -7.23
C TYR A 25 23.05 -7.58 -7.77
N LEU A 26 21.99 -7.51 -8.58
CA LEU A 26 21.46 -8.60 -9.38
C LEU A 26 21.81 -8.33 -10.84
N ALA A 27 22.54 -9.26 -11.46
CA ALA A 27 22.72 -9.30 -12.90
C ALA A 27 21.51 -9.98 -13.52
N SER A 28 20.78 -9.26 -14.36
CA SER A 28 19.56 -9.71 -15.03
C SER A 28 19.60 -9.32 -16.50
N PHE A 29 18.88 -10.04 -17.36
CA PHE A 29 18.76 -9.75 -18.80
C PHE A 29 20.12 -9.79 -19.55
N PRO A 30 20.67 -10.99 -19.83
CA PRO A 30 21.92 -11.11 -20.56
C PRO A 30 21.76 -10.68 -22.02
N LYS A 31 22.76 -9.98 -22.53
CA LYS A 31 22.97 -9.72 -23.96
C LYS A 31 24.27 -10.37 -24.42
N PRO A 32 24.39 -10.75 -25.71
CA PRO A 32 25.66 -11.18 -26.26
C PRO A 32 26.75 -10.13 -26.05
N ARG A 33 27.96 -10.59 -25.74
CA ARG A 33 29.11 -9.69 -25.60
C ARG A 33 29.44 -9.02 -26.95
N PRO A 34 29.60 -7.68 -26.99
CA PRO A 34 30.02 -6.99 -28.21
C PRO A 34 31.42 -7.42 -28.68
N GLU A 35 31.63 -7.47 -29.99
CA GLU A 35 32.89 -7.91 -30.60
C GLU A 35 34.08 -7.05 -30.13
N SER A 36 33.89 -5.73 -30.03
CA SER A 36 34.90 -4.79 -29.55
C SER A 36 35.40 -5.09 -28.13
N CYS A 37 34.63 -5.86 -27.36
CA CYS A 37 34.97 -6.20 -26.00
C CYS A 37 35.69 -7.54 -25.87
N GLN A 38 35.87 -8.37 -26.92
CA GLN A 38 36.37 -9.77 -26.81
C GLN A 38 37.64 -9.96 -25.98
N ALA A 39 38.57 -9.00 -26.00
CA ALA A 39 39.84 -9.07 -25.28
C ALA A 39 39.74 -8.88 -23.74
N ILE A 40 38.57 -8.45 -23.23
CA ILE A 40 38.36 -8.18 -21.81
C ILE A 40 38.18 -9.50 -21.02
N ARG A 41 38.53 -9.54 -19.74
CA ARG A 41 38.32 -10.73 -18.92
C ARG A 41 36.87 -10.81 -18.46
N ASP A 42 36.35 -12.03 -18.34
CA ASP A 42 35.05 -12.27 -17.72
C ASP A 42 35.06 -11.80 -16.24
N LEU A 43 33.88 -11.55 -15.66
CA LEU A 43 33.69 -10.92 -14.34
C LEU A 43 34.23 -9.47 -14.25
N SER A 44 34.11 -8.74 -15.35
CA SER A 44 34.49 -7.33 -15.44
C SER A 44 33.28 -6.42 -15.36
N LEU A 45 33.41 -5.29 -14.64
CA LEU A 45 32.38 -4.26 -14.56
C LEU A 45 32.47 -3.31 -15.76
N PHE A 46 31.31 -2.87 -16.24
CA PHE A 46 31.17 -2.01 -17.42
C PHE A 46 30.20 -0.85 -17.16
N THR A 47 30.45 0.25 -17.84
CA THR A 47 29.48 1.34 -18.02
C THR A 47 29.23 1.56 -19.50
N VAL A 48 27.96 1.50 -19.91
CA VAL A 48 27.52 1.86 -21.25
C VAL A 48 27.12 3.34 -21.26
N PHE A 49 27.85 4.15 -22.03
CA PHE A 49 27.48 5.54 -22.34
C PHE A 49 26.79 5.57 -23.69
N ALA A 50 25.53 6.00 -23.71
CA ALA A 50 24.79 6.17 -24.95
C ALA A 50 24.97 7.55 -25.59
N ASP A 51 24.72 7.62 -26.90
CA ASP A 51 24.74 8.83 -27.73
C ASP A 51 25.97 9.73 -27.49
N PRO A 52 27.19 9.18 -27.65
CA PRO A 52 28.39 10.00 -27.61
C PRO A 52 28.37 10.98 -28.81
N PRO A 53 28.94 12.19 -28.66
CA PRO A 53 29.10 13.10 -29.79
C PRO A 53 29.91 12.45 -30.93
N THR A 54 29.29 12.23 -32.10
CA THR A 54 29.92 11.61 -33.27
C THR A 54 30.17 12.61 -34.42
N GLY A 55 31.17 12.33 -35.26
CA GLY A 55 31.80 13.29 -36.17
C GLY A 55 31.14 13.43 -37.56
N ASN A 56 30.38 14.51 -37.76
CA ASN A 56 30.52 15.39 -38.94
C ASN A 56 29.82 16.77 -38.78
N ARG A 57 29.20 17.04 -37.62
CA ARG A 57 28.84 18.40 -37.18
C ARG A 57 29.14 18.58 -35.69
N GLY A 58 30.43 18.73 -35.37
CA GLY A 58 30.89 19.46 -34.18
C GLY A 58 30.29 19.06 -32.83
N LYS A 59 30.76 17.95 -32.26
CA LYS A 59 31.50 17.93 -30.97
C LYS A 59 32.12 16.54 -30.84
N ARG A 60 33.39 16.49 -30.43
CA ARG A 60 34.12 15.26 -30.07
C ARG A 60 33.80 14.91 -28.61
N ILE A 61 34.21 13.74 -28.10
CA ILE A 61 34.14 13.46 -26.66
C ILE A 61 35.18 14.34 -25.95
N THR A 62 34.71 15.44 -25.37
CA THR A 62 35.55 16.43 -24.66
C THR A 62 35.53 16.20 -23.15
N LYS A 63 36.52 16.76 -22.43
CA LYS A 63 36.50 16.83 -20.96
C LYS A 63 35.18 17.39 -20.40
N LYS A 64 34.59 18.39 -21.07
CA LYS A 64 33.32 19.00 -20.67
C LYS A 64 32.15 18.00 -20.80
N TRP A 65 32.09 17.28 -21.91
CA TRP A 65 31.06 16.26 -22.11
C TRP A 65 31.21 15.13 -21.09
N VAL A 66 32.43 14.57 -20.93
CA VAL A 66 32.69 13.50 -19.94
C VAL A 66 32.29 13.94 -18.54
N LYS A 67 32.69 15.15 -18.12
CA LYS A 67 32.33 15.68 -16.81
C LYS A 67 30.80 15.74 -16.64
N LYS A 68 30.08 16.26 -17.65
CA LYS A 68 28.62 16.31 -17.64
C LYS A 68 27.99 14.92 -17.59
N SER A 69 28.42 13.98 -18.42
CA SER A 69 27.87 12.61 -18.45
C SER A 69 28.11 11.88 -17.13
N LEU A 70 29.29 12.02 -16.52
CA LEU A 70 29.56 11.46 -15.19
C LEU A 70 28.73 12.14 -14.09
N GLU A 71 28.50 13.45 -14.17
CA GLU A 71 27.62 14.16 -13.23
C GLU A 71 26.16 13.68 -13.35
N GLU A 72 25.67 13.38 -14.56
CA GLU A 72 24.34 12.78 -14.75
C GLU A 72 24.29 11.34 -14.26
N TYR A 73 25.28 10.51 -14.61
CA TYR A 73 25.31 9.10 -14.22
C TYR A 73 25.40 8.91 -12.70
N ARG A 74 26.10 9.83 -12.00
CA ARG A 74 26.17 9.82 -10.52
C ARG A 74 24.86 10.17 -9.82
N LYS A 75 23.84 10.67 -10.55
CA LYS A 75 22.49 10.85 -10.00
C LYS A 75 21.67 9.56 -10.00
N ASP A 76 22.13 8.52 -10.71
CA ASP A 76 21.47 7.23 -10.73
C ASP A 76 21.76 6.43 -9.46
N ASP A 77 20.70 5.96 -8.80
CA ASP A 77 20.79 5.29 -7.49
C ASP A 77 21.45 3.90 -7.54
N VAL A 78 21.72 3.39 -8.75
CA VAL A 78 22.32 2.08 -9.04
C VAL A 78 23.78 2.21 -9.46
N PHE A 79 24.18 3.32 -10.07
CA PHE A 79 25.53 3.51 -10.60
C PHE A 79 26.58 3.75 -9.50
N ASP A 80 27.67 2.97 -9.54
CA ASP A 80 28.87 3.14 -8.71
C ASP A 80 30.09 3.42 -9.62
N ASN A 81 31.03 4.26 -9.17
CA ASN A 81 32.24 4.56 -9.96
C ASN A 81 33.08 3.30 -10.27
N ALA A 82 32.96 2.23 -9.49
CA ALA A 82 33.57 0.93 -9.78
C ALA A 82 33.15 0.36 -11.15
N PHE A 83 31.94 0.68 -11.64
CA PHE A 83 31.49 0.29 -12.98
C PHE A 83 32.25 1.01 -14.11
N LEU A 84 33.03 2.06 -13.82
CA LEU A 84 33.88 2.74 -14.81
C LEU A 84 35.14 1.95 -15.16
N ALA A 85 35.35 0.77 -14.57
CA ALA A 85 36.48 -0.12 -14.87
C ALA A 85 36.67 -0.33 -16.38
N ASN A 86 35.57 -0.58 -17.10
CA ASN A 86 35.53 -0.66 -18.55
C ASN A 86 34.39 0.20 -19.08
N ILE A 87 34.58 0.83 -20.23
CA ILE A 87 33.59 1.73 -20.81
C ILE A 87 33.26 1.27 -22.23
N ILE A 88 31.96 1.25 -22.54
CA ILE A 88 31.43 1.09 -23.89
C ILE A 88 30.75 2.41 -24.27
N PHE A 89 31.14 2.99 -25.40
CA PHE A 89 30.39 4.06 -26.05
C PHE A 89 29.44 3.43 -27.07
N TYR A 90 28.14 3.47 -26.78
CA TYR A 90 27.05 2.88 -27.56
C TYR A 90 26.43 3.91 -28.52
N ASP A 91 26.00 3.44 -29.70
CA ASP A 91 25.53 4.24 -30.84
C ASP A 91 26.61 5.12 -31.51
N ALA A 92 27.85 4.63 -31.53
CA ALA A 92 28.97 5.26 -32.24
C ALA A 92 28.84 5.25 -33.78
N LEU A 93 27.90 4.47 -34.33
CA LEU A 93 28.01 3.96 -35.70
C LEU A 93 27.10 4.60 -36.74
N LEU A 94 26.53 5.77 -36.44
CA LEU A 94 25.98 6.65 -37.48
C LEU A 94 27.01 7.61 -38.11
N THR A 95 28.17 7.91 -37.51
CA THR A 95 29.16 8.82 -38.16
C THR A 95 30.67 8.55 -37.91
N GLY A 96 31.06 7.42 -37.31
CA GLY A 96 32.46 7.00 -37.15
C GLY A 96 32.92 6.87 -35.70
N GLN A 97 34.11 6.29 -35.47
CA GLN A 97 34.63 6.07 -34.11
C GLN A 97 34.68 7.39 -33.30
N PRO A 98 34.10 7.44 -32.09
CA PRO A 98 34.11 8.63 -31.25
C PRO A 98 35.55 9.05 -30.92
N ASP A 99 35.95 10.24 -31.36
CA ASP A 99 37.24 10.82 -31.00
C ASP A 99 37.21 11.34 -29.54
N VAL A 100 37.90 10.61 -28.65
CA VAL A 100 38.08 10.99 -27.24
C VAL A 100 39.32 11.86 -27.10
N ARG A 101 39.14 13.13 -26.72
CA ARG A 101 40.29 14.03 -26.52
C ARG A 101 41.13 13.62 -25.30
N PRO A 102 42.46 13.85 -25.32
CA PRO A 102 43.37 13.46 -24.23
C PRO A 102 42.94 13.97 -22.84
N LYS A 103 42.41 15.19 -22.75
CA LYS A 103 41.90 15.75 -21.48
C LYS A 103 40.62 15.06 -20.97
N GLY A 104 39.79 14.54 -21.87
CA GLY A 104 38.61 13.75 -21.53
C GLY A 104 39.01 12.33 -21.11
N GLU A 105 39.95 11.73 -21.85
CA GLU A 105 40.54 10.44 -21.52
C GLU A 105 41.23 10.44 -20.16
N ALA A 106 42.08 11.44 -19.87
CA ALA A 106 42.74 11.58 -18.57
C ALA A 106 41.75 11.74 -17.41
N LEU A 107 40.57 12.35 -17.65
CA LEU A 107 39.51 12.44 -16.65
C LEU A 107 38.86 11.07 -16.38
N LEU A 108 38.63 10.28 -17.43
CA LEU A 108 38.11 8.92 -17.30
C LEU A 108 39.11 7.98 -16.61
N GLN A 109 40.40 8.07 -16.95
CA GLN A 109 41.47 7.30 -16.29
C GLN A 109 41.52 7.59 -14.79
N ARG A 110 41.41 8.86 -14.38
CA ARG A 110 41.30 9.24 -12.96
C ARG A 110 40.01 8.76 -12.29
N SER A 111 38.96 8.50 -13.07
CA SER A 111 37.64 8.11 -12.56
C SER A 111 37.44 6.59 -12.47
N GLY A 112 38.42 5.77 -12.88
CA GLY A 112 38.39 4.32 -12.70
C GLY A 112 38.64 3.48 -13.97
N LYS A 113 38.88 4.11 -15.12
CA LYS A 113 38.95 3.42 -16.42
C LYS A 113 40.25 2.65 -16.68
N ILE A 114 40.11 1.42 -17.16
CA ILE A 114 41.20 0.57 -17.70
C ILE A 114 41.11 0.44 -19.23
N THR A 115 39.91 0.29 -19.83
CA THR A 115 39.74 0.12 -21.29
C THR A 115 38.55 0.88 -21.90
N MET A 116 38.64 1.18 -23.19
CA MET A 116 37.76 2.07 -23.96
C MET A 116 37.23 1.30 -25.19
N ASN A 117 35.94 0.99 -25.23
CA ASN A 117 35.34 0.13 -26.25
C ASN A 117 34.17 0.85 -26.93
N PHE A 118 33.77 0.35 -28.10
CA PHE A 118 32.76 0.98 -28.95
C PHE A 118 31.77 -0.07 -29.43
N ALA A 119 30.48 0.23 -29.30
CA ALA A 119 29.39 -0.66 -29.72
C ALA A 119 28.47 0.06 -30.71
N ASN A 120 27.87 -0.72 -31.60
CA ASN A 120 26.95 -0.26 -32.63
C ASN A 120 25.49 -0.33 -32.15
N LYS A 121 24.55 0.27 -32.89
CA LYS A 121 23.13 0.23 -32.51
C LYS A 121 22.53 -1.19 -32.57
N ASN A 122 23.03 -2.05 -33.46
CA ASN A 122 22.60 -3.45 -33.61
C ASN A 122 22.96 -4.33 -32.40
N ASP A 123 23.89 -3.88 -31.54
CA ASP A 123 24.25 -4.59 -30.30
C ASP A 123 23.15 -4.48 -29.22
N ASP A 124 22.13 -3.62 -29.43
CA ASP A 124 20.95 -3.47 -28.56
C ASP A 124 21.30 -3.35 -27.06
N LEU A 125 22.32 -2.53 -26.78
CA LEU A 125 22.81 -2.28 -25.44
C LEU A 125 22.03 -1.16 -24.77
N VAL A 126 21.79 -1.33 -23.48
CA VAL A 126 21.10 -0.33 -22.66
C VAL A 126 22.14 0.56 -21.96
N PRO A 127 21.95 1.89 -21.85
CA PRO A 127 22.85 2.73 -21.08
C PRO A 127 22.79 2.42 -19.58
N GLY A 128 23.97 2.45 -18.93
CA GLY A 128 24.10 2.26 -17.48
C GLY A 128 25.10 1.18 -17.05
N PRO A 129 25.07 0.76 -15.77
CA PRO A 129 25.99 -0.21 -15.21
C PRO A 129 25.70 -1.64 -15.70
N HIS A 130 26.76 -2.36 -16.05
CA HIS A 130 26.72 -3.73 -16.55
C HIS A 130 27.82 -4.58 -15.92
N ILE A 131 27.63 -5.91 -15.94
CA ILE A 131 28.69 -6.88 -15.64
C ILE A 131 28.85 -7.83 -16.82
N LEU A 132 30.09 -8.08 -17.23
CA LEU A 132 30.41 -9.14 -18.19
C LEU A 132 30.59 -10.43 -17.41
N TRP A 133 29.75 -11.43 -17.70
CA TRP A 133 29.82 -12.74 -17.08
C TRP A 133 29.34 -13.82 -18.05
N ASN A 134 30.02 -14.97 -18.09
CA ASN A 134 29.78 -16.07 -19.01
C ASN A 134 29.72 -15.62 -20.48
N GLN A 135 30.64 -14.72 -20.88
CA GLN A 135 30.68 -14.17 -22.25
C GLN A 135 29.41 -13.40 -22.65
N GLN A 136 28.62 -12.96 -21.67
CA GLN A 136 27.42 -12.16 -21.87
C GLN A 136 27.54 -10.87 -21.06
N LEU A 137 27.00 -9.79 -21.59
CA LEU A 137 26.91 -8.51 -20.88
C LEU A 137 25.53 -8.44 -20.22
N TRP A 138 25.51 -8.37 -18.90
CA TRP A 138 24.29 -8.37 -18.09
C TRP A 138 23.99 -6.98 -17.58
N GLN A 139 22.72 -6.58 -17.66
CA GLN A 139 22.25 -5.38 -16.98
C GLN A 139 22.23 -5.61 -15.48
N VAL A 140 22.49 -4.54 -14.74
CA VAL A 140 22.62 -4.63 -13.30
C VAL A 140 21.51 -3.86 -12.61
N CYS A 141 20.81 -4.53 -11.71
CA CYS A 141 19.88 -3.94 -10.76
C CYS A 141 20.54 -3.89 -9.38
N LYS A 142 20.38 -2.78 -8.66
CA LYS A 142 20.82 -2.68 -7.26
C LYS A 142 19.85 -3.48 -6.40
N LEU A 143 20.36 -4.48 -5.70
CA LEU A 143 19.58 -5.15 -4.68
C LEU A 143 19.57 -4.26 -3.46
N VAL A 144 18.38 -3.82 -3.10
CA VAL A 144 18.11 -3.31 -1.77
C VAL A 144 17.35 -4.39 -1.02
N ASP A 145 17.74 -4.60 0.23
CA ASP A 145 16.94 -5.36 1.18
C ASP A 145 15.52 -4.82 1.13
N ASP A 146 14.56 -5.74 1.09
CA ASP A 146 13.18 -5.58 0.67
C ASP A 146 12.79 -4.09 0.64
N SER A 147 13.21 -3.48 -0.49
CA SER A 147 12.62 -2.32 -1.14
C SER A 147 12.74 -2.36 -2.70
N LEU A 148 11.97 -3.24 -3.30
CA LEU A 148 11.56 -3.66 -4.68
C LEU A 148 12.40 -4.17 -5.91
N LEU A 149 11.80 -5.10 -6.76
CA LEU A 149 11.83 -5.37 -8.29
C LEU A 149 12.29 -6.75 -8.86
N GLY A 150 11.97 -7.23 -10.10
CA GLY A 150 11.25 -6.74 -11.31
C GLY A 150 11.16 -7.78 -12.48
N SER A 151 10.28 -7.55 -13.48
CA SER A 151 9.50 -8.55 -14.27
C SER A 151 8.74 -9.51 -13.36
N PHE A 152 7.49 -9.84 -13.66
CA PHE A 152 6.56 -10.33 -12.64
C PHE A 152 6.76 -11.81 -12.27
N GLU A 153 7.94 -12.12 -11.75
CA GLU A 153 8.28 -13.33 -11.03
C GLU A 153 8.58 -12.94 -9.57
N ARG A 154 8.20 -13.78 -8.61
CA ARG A 154 8.46 -13.54 -7.18
C ARG A 154 9.96 -13.57 -6.92
N LEU A 155 10.57 -12.45 -6.53
CA LEU A 155 11.97 -12.41 -6.11
C LEU A 155 12.12 -12.90 -4.66
N ALA A 156 12.59 -14.14 -4.48
CA ALA A 156 12.79 -14.76 -3.16
C ALA A 156 14.24 -14.65 -2.66
N ILE A 157 14.84 -13.45 -2.75
CA ILE A 157 16.21 -13.22 -2.25
C ILE A 157 16.15 -12.69 -0.82
N MET A 158 16.85 -13.32 0.12
CA MET A 158 16.98 -12.76 1.48
C MET A 158 17.83 -11.49 1.50
N GLY A 159 17.42 -10.52 2.31
CA GLY A 159 18.17 -9.34 2.69
C GLY A 159 19.49 -9.65 3.36
N GLN A 160 20.39 -8.67 3.42
CA GLN A 160 21.72 -8.80 4.03
C GLN A 160 21.66 -9.29 5.48
N LYS A 161 20.59 -8.95 6.20
CA LYS A 161 20.37 -9.37 7.60
C LYS A 161 19.57 -10.67 7.74
N GLY A 162 19.16 -11.30 6.64
CA GLY A 162 18.46 -12.60 6.62
C GLY A 162 17.00 -12.59 7.08
N ASN A 163 16.47 -11.47 7.55
CA ASN A 163 15.13 -11.36 8.15
C ASN A 163 14.10 -10.57 7.32
N VAL A 164 14.50 -10.11 6.13
CA VAL A 164 13.66 -9.40 5.16
C VAL A 164 13.96 -9.95 3.76
N LEU A 165 13.12 -9.71 2.76
CA LEU A 165 13.44 -10.08 1.37
C LEU A 165 14.44 -9.08 0.78
N SER A 166 14.58 -9.06 -0.53
CA SER A 166 15.41 -8.16 -1.32
C SER A 166 14.79 -8.02 -2.67
N PHE A 167 15.26 -7.02 -3.38
CA PHE A 167 14.42 -6.35 -4.30
C PHE A 167 15.33 -5.53 -5.25
N ALA A 168 15.17 -5.71 -6.56
CA ALA A 168 16.15 -5.32 -7.58
C ALA A 168 15.92 -3.98 -8.33
N ILE A 169 16.29 -2.83 -7.76
CA ILE A 169 16.23 -1.48 -8.36
C ILE A 169 16.94 -1.39 -9.72
N PRO A 170 16.26 -1.20 -10.88
CA PRO A 170 16.91 -1.00 -12.15
C PRO A 170 17.45 0.42 -12.26
N SER A 171 18.53 0.57 -13.02
CA SER A 171 19.10 1.88 -13.32
C SER A 171 18.10 2.75 -14.09
N ARG A 172 18.05 4.04 -13.77
CA ARG A 172 17.28 5.06 -14.50
C ARG A 172 17.98 5.46 -15.80
N LEU A 173 19.25 5.09 -15.98
CA LEU A 173 20.08 5.54 -17.10
C LEU A 173 19.61 5.02 -18.46
N LYS A 174 18.85 3.93 -18.48
CA LYS A 174 18.22 3.44 -19.72
C LYS A 174 17.35 4.50 -20.41
N TYR A 175 16.72 5.37 -19.61
CA TYR A 175 15.83 6.43 -20.09
C TYR A 175 16.55 7.72 -20.54
N THR A 176 17.89 7.70 -20.62
CA THR A 176 18.65 8.85 -21.12
C THR A 176 18.64 8.96 -22.64
N LEU A 177 18.29 7.87 -23.34
CA LEU A 177 18.13 7.82 -24.79
C LEU A 177 16.96 8.69 -25.27
N PRO A 178 17.10 9.47 -26.35
CA PRO A 178 16.01 10.28 -26.90
C PRO A 178 14.73 9.49 -27.21
N GLU A 179 14.86 8.28 -27.74
CA GLU A 179 13.76 7.34 -28.05
C GLU A 179 13.02 6.83 -26.81
N GLU A 180 13.65 6.90 -25.63
CA GLU A 180 13.12 6.42 -24.34
C GLU A 180 12.52 7.55 -23.49
N LYS A 181 12.41 8.77 -24.03
CA LYS A 181 11.88 9.97 -23.33
C LYS A 181 10.36 10.00 -23.31
N LEU A 182 9.76 9.01 -22.67
CA LEU A 182 8.34 9.02 -22.33
C LEU A 182 8.06 9.96 -21.13
N PRO A 183 6.83 10.45 -20.94
CA PRO A 183 6.53 11.47 -19.92
C PRO A 183 6.85 11.04 -18.48
N LEU A 184 6.80 9.75 -18.19
CA LEU A 184 7.08 9.16 -16.87
C LEU A 184 8.31 8.24 -16.89
N ALA A 185 9.14 8.33 -17.94
CA ALA A 185 10.33 7.51 -18.11
C ALA A 185 11.22 7.51 -16.86
N GLY A 186 11.45 6.31 -16.30
CA GLY A 186 12.31 6.12 -15.13
C GLY A 186 11.72 6.52 -13.80
N LYS A 187 10.45 6.94 -13.74
CA LYS A 187 9.71 7.07 -12.49
C LYS A 187 9.38 5.70 -11.94
N ARG A 188 9.85 5.44 -10.72
CA ARG A 188 9.66 4.17 -10.02
C ARG A 188 8.38 4.24 -9.21
N ILE A 189 7.43 3.33 -9.49
CA ILE A 189 6.12 3.30 -8.84
C ILE A 189 5.82 1.99 -8.13
N LEU A 190 5.17 2.10 -6.99
CA LEU A 190 4.55 1.00 -6.26
C LEU A 190 3.05 0.97 -6.47
N ILE A 191 2.42 -0.21 -6.49
CA ILE A 191 0.96 -0.30 -6.63
C ILE A 191 0.34 -1.13 -5.51
N LYS A 192 -0.82 -0.72 -5.00
CA LYS A 192 -1.55 -1.46 -3.95
C LYS A 192 -1.98 -2.85 -4.40
N ASP A 193 -2.05 -3.79 -3.48
CA ASP A 193 -2.28 -5.21 -3.78
C ASP A 193 -3.75 -5.63 -4.03
N ASN A 194 -4.62 -4.67 -4.30
CA ASN A 194 -5.93 -4.87 -4.93
C ASN A 194 -5.96 -4.46 -6.41
N ILE A 195 -4.83 -3.96 -6.94
CA ILE A 195 -4.71 -3.54 -8.34
C ILE A 195 -4.07 -4.68 -9.14
N HIS A 196 -4.73 -5.11 -10.22
CA HIS A 196 -4.24 -6.20 -11.06
C HIS A 196 -3.03 -5.81 -11.88
N LEU A 197 -2.18 -6.79 -12.09
CA LEU A 197 -0.93 -6.67 -12.80
C LEU A 197 -0.67 -8.00 -13.48
N ASP A 198 -0.47 -7.96 -14.79
CA ASP A 198 -0.36 -9.17 -15.61
C ASP A 198 0.71 -10.13 -15.07
N GLY A 199 0.31 -11.40 -14.89
CA GLY A 199 1.17 -12.45 -14.35
C GLY A 199 1.40 -12.42 -12.83
N ILE A 200 0.85 -11.44 -12.10
CA ILE A 200 0.92 -11.36 -10.63
C ILE A 200 -0.43 -11.63 -9.97
N LYS A 201 -0.42 -12.58 -9.03
CA LYS A 201 -1.57 -12.82 -8.14
C LYS A 201 -1.82 -11.60 -7.25
N THR A 202 -3.10 -11.25 -7.11
CA THR A 202 -3.60 -10.16 -6.28
C THR A 202 -4.18 -10.78 -5.00
N SER A 203 -3.73 -10.38 -3.81
CA SER A 203 -4.23 -10.96 -2.55
C SER A 203 -5.44 -10.22 -1.98
N ASN A 204 -5.64 -8.96 -2.36
CA ASN A 204 -6.60 -8.06 -1.71
C ASN A 204 -6.44 -8.04 -0.16
N GLY A 205 -5.21 -8.26 0.32
CA GLY A 205 -4.87 -8.34 1.74
C GLY A 205 -5.40 -9.56 2.48
N ASN A 206 -5.87 -10.60 1.79
CA ASN A 206 -6.44 -11.81 2.41
C ASN A 206 -5.88 -13.10 1.79
N ARG A 207 -5.51 -14.06 2.64
CA ARG A 207 -4.92 -15.33 2.21
C ARG A 207 -5.89 -16.23 1.46
N ALA A 208 -7.14 -16.33 1.90
CA ALA A 208 -8.16 -17.13 1.22
C ALA A 208 -8.45 -16.55 -0.18
N PHE A 209 -8.49 -15.23 -0.31
CA PHE A 209 -8.61 -14.56 -1.62
C PHE A 209 -7.44 -14.91 -2.55
N TYR A 210 -6.21 -14.83 -2.04
CA TYR A 210 -5.02 -15.21 -2.81
C TYR A 210 -5.02 -16.69 -3.24
N GLU A 211 -5.54 -17.59 -2.40
CA GLU A 211 -5.63 -19.03 -2.69
C GLU A 211 -6.73 -19.36 -3.72
N THR A 212 -7.80 -18.55 -3.77
CA THR A 212 -8.98 -18.80 -4.64
C THR A 212 -8.71 -18.49 -6.12
N TYR A 213 -8.03 -17.38 -6.38
CA TYR A 213 -7.88 -16.83 -7.73
C TYR A 213 -6.48 -17.00 -8.25
N ASP A 214 -6.33 -17.31 -9.53
CA ASP A 214 -5.04 -17.28 -10.22
C ASP A 214 -4.61 -15.84 -10.60
N ALA A 215 -3.39 -15.72 -11.11
CA ALA A 215 -2.89 -14.46 -11.63
C ALA A 215 -3.76 -14.00 -12.80
N LYS A 216 -4.12 -12.70 -12.82
CA LYS A 216 -4.84 -12.12 -13.95
C LYS A 216 -3.88 -11.97 -15.13
N THR A 217 -4.41 -12.15 -16.34
CA THR A 217 -3.68 -12.00 -17.61
C THR A 217 -3.69 -10.57 -18.16
N GLN A 218 -4.27 -9.64 -17.40
CA GLN A 218 -4.40 -8.24 -17.79
C GLN A 218 -3.98 -7.35 -16.63
N THR A 219 -3.15 -6.36 -16.95
CA THR A 219 -2.82 -5.26 -16.04
C THR A 219 -4.00 -4.31 -15.98
N ALA A 220 -4.30 -3.77 -14.78
CA ALA A 220 -5.35 -2.77 -14.61
C ALA A 220 -5.14 -1.59 -15.57
N THR A 221 -6.22 -1.10 -16.19
CA THR A 221 -6.17 -0.08 -17.25
C THR A 221 -5.40 1.16 -16.81
N CYS A 222 -5.59 1.60 -15.56
CA CYS A 222 -4.88 2.74 -14.99
C CYS A 222 -3.37 2.52 -14.79
N ILE A 223 -2.92 1.28 -14.58
CA ILE A 223 -1.50 0.94 -14.44
C ILE A 223 -0.86 0.71 -15.80
N GLN A 224 -1.59 0.12 -16.75
CA GLN A 224 -1.10 -0.03 -18.12
C GLN A 224 -0.78 1.33 -18.74
N ASP A 225 -1.66 2.32 -18.57
CA ASP A 225 -1.43 3.70 -19.01
C ASP A 225 -0.12 4.31 -18.44
N LEU A 226 0.21 4.00 -17.18
CA LEU A 226 1.47 4.45 -16.56
C LEU A 226 2.68 3.74 -17.16
N ILE A 227 2.58 2.43 -17.39
CA ILE A 227 3.64 1.63 -18.03
C ILE A 227 3.90 2.14 -19.45
N ASP A 228 2.85 2.39 -20.23
CA ASP A 228 2.92 2.92 -21.59
C ASP A 228 3.55 4.33 -21.63
N LYS A 229 3.40 5.10 -20.55
CA LYS A 229 4.07 6.40 -20.34
C LYS A 229 5.49 6.27 -19.77
N GLY A 230 6.02 5.07 -19.62
CA GLY A 230 7.40 4.77 -19.23
C GLY A 230 7.64 4.65 -17.73
N ALA A 231 6.59 4.62 -16.90
CA ALA A 231 6.73 4.34 -15.48
C ALA A 231 7.19 2.90 -15.25
N VAL A 232 8.07 2.70 -14.28
CA VAL A 232 8.55 1.36 -13.90
C VAL A 232 7.72 0.91 -12.71
N VAL A 233 6.94 -0.16 -12.86
CA VAL A 233 6.28 -0.81 -11.73
C VAL A 233 7.28 -1.68 -10.99
N ILE A 234 7.39 -1.40 -9.72
CA ILE A 234 8.48 -1.85 -8.86
C ILE A 234 8.02 -3.08 -8.06
N GLY A 235 6.73 -3.14 -7.74
CA GLY A 235 6.06 -4.27 -7.08
C GLY A 235 4.74 -3.87 -6.43
N LYS A 236 4.16 -4.80 -5.67
CA LYS A 236 2.89 -4.64 -4.98
C LYS A 236 3.12 -4.22 -3.52
N THR A 237 2.22 -3.41 -2.96
CA THR A 237 2.28 -3.00 -1.54
C THR A 237 1.15 -3.62 -0.73
N LYS A 238 1.50 -4.06 0.47
CA LYS A 238 0.55 -4.57 1.47
C LYS A 238 -0.57 -3.54 1.74
N MET A 239 -1.76 -4.06 1.98
CA MET A 239 -2.97 -3.31 2.34
C MET A 239 -3.72 -4.03 3.46
N SER A 240 -4.67 -3.34 4.09
CA SER A 240 -5.71 -4.03 4.87
C SER A 240 -6.60 -4.84 3.94
N SER A 241 -7.13 -5.95 4.45
CA SER A 241 -7.96 -6.87 3.69
C SER A 241 -9.26 -6.21 3.23
N PHE A 242 -9.63 -6.44 1.96
CA PHE A 242 -10.87 -5.96 1.34
C PHE A 242 -11.13 -4.45 1.51
N GLU A 243 -10.06 -3.65 1.50
CA GLU A 243 -10.14 -2.19 1.68
C GLU A 243 -10.77 -1.76 3.00
N ASN A 244 -10.78 -2.64 3.99
CA ASN A 244 -11.49 -2.39 5.23
C ASN A 244 -10.62 -1.64 6.25
N TRP A 245 -11.31 -1.08 7.24
CA TRP A 245 -10.69 -0.37 8.35
C TRP A 245 -10.12 -1.37 9.34
N GLU A 246 -8.84 -1.71 9.16
CA GLU A 246 -8.09 -2.56 10.07
C GLU A 246 -6.92 -1.79 10.68
N GLU A 247 -6.71 -1.95 11.98
CA GLU A 247 -5.48 -1.55 12.66
C GLU A 247 -4.43 -2.67 12.58
N PRO A 248 -3.13 -2.38 12.79
CA PRO A 248 -2.05 -3.33 12.53
C PRO A 248 -2.17 -4.70 13.20
N ILE A 249 -2.78 -4.77 14.39
CA ILE A 249 -3.02 -6.05 15.10
C ILE A 249 -4.11 -6.92 14.47
N GLN A 250 -4.97 -6.35 13.62
CA GLN A 250 -6.12 -7.02 13.00
C GLN A 250 -5.76 -7.66 11.65
N TYR A 251 -4.55 -7.43 11.13
CA TYR A 251 -4.07 -8.03 9.89
C TYR A 251 -3.82 -9.53 10.09
N THR A 252 -4.55 -10.36 9.35
CA THR A 252 -4.57 -11.82 9.58
C THR A 252 -3.70 -12.63 8.61
N ASP A 253 -3.34 -12.08 7.45
CA ASP A 253 -2.54 -12.76 6.43
C ASP A 253 -1.04 -12.57 6.63
N TYR A 254 -0.60 -11.31 6.72
CA TYR A 254 0.78 -10.90 6.97
C TYR A 254 0.79 -9.66 7.87
N PRO A 255 1.83 -9.46 8.69
CA PRO A 255 1.93 -8.28 9.54
C PRO A 255 1.77 -6.98 8.76
N ALA A 256 1.05 -6.02 9.33
CA ALA A 256 0.95 -4.69 8.74
C ALA A 256 2.33 -4.02 8.64
N PRO A 257 2.56 -3.21 7.59
CA PRO A 257 3.80 -2.47 7.40
C PRO A 257 4.19 -1.62 8.61
N TRP A 258 5.49 -1.41 8.79
CA TRP A 258 5.98 -0.49 9.82
C TRP A 258 5.87 0.95 9.31
N ASN A 259 5.37 1.85 10.14
CA ASN A 259 5.44 3.29 9.87
C ASN A 259 6.88 3.75 10.16
N PRO A 260 7.62 4.34 9.20
CA PRO A 260 9.00 4.75 9.44
C PRO A 260 9.13 6.03 10.30
N ARG A 261 8.01 6.71 10.59
CA ARG A 261 7.96 7.94 11.41
C ARG A 261 8.16 7.63 12.89
N ALA A 262 8.56 8.66 13.64
CA ALA A 262 8.70 8.64 15.08
C ALA A 262 9.54 7.43 15.56
N ASP A 263 9.08 6.74 16.61
CA ASP A 263 9.71 5.55 17.17
C ASP A 263 9.61 4.29 16.29
N ARG A 264 8.96 4.38 15.13
CA ARG A 264 8.65 3.30 14.17
C ARG A 264 7.59 2.31 14.61
N TYR A 265 7.00 2.47 15.79
CA TYR A 265 5.91 1.62 16.30
C TYR A 265 4.54 2.26 16.10
N GLN A 266 4.46 3.32 15.29
CA GLN A 266 3.20 3.95 14.93
C GLN A 266 2.44 3.12 13.87
N SER A 267 1.12 3.25 13.85
CA SER A 267 0.27 2.70 12.79
C SER A 267 0.53 3.45 11.47
N PRO A 268 0.63 2.74 10.33
CA PRO A 268 0.77 3.38 9.01
C PRO A 268 -0.56 3.87 8.43
N GLY A 269 -1.69 3.49 9.05
CA GLY A 269 -3.04 3.77 8.58
C GLY A 269 -3.49 2.82 7.47
N SER A 270 -4.79 2.58 7.37
CA SER A 270 -5.41 1.72 6.35
C SER A 270 -6.31 2.51 5.39
N SER A 271 -6.58 2.04 4.17
CA SER A 271 -6.25 0.72 3.61
C SER A 271 -4.95 0.67 2.80
N SER A 272 -4.43 1.79 2.29
CA SER A 272 -3.16 1.83 1.53
C SER A 272 -1.90 1.90 2.42
N SER A 273 -1.84 1.06 3.47
CA SER A 273 -0.80 1.10 4.50
C SER A 273 0.62 0.94 3.94
N GLY A 274 0.83 -0.05 3.08
CA GLY A 274 2.15 -0.31 2.48
C GLY A 274 2.58 0.80 1.52
N SER A 275 1.64 1.39 0.79
CA SER A 275 1.93 2.48 -0.15
C SER A 275 2.44 3.72 0.60
N ALA A 276 1.78 4.10 1.70
CA ALA A 276 2.17 5.25 2.52
C ALA A 276 3.49 5.01 3.28
N SER A 277 3.63 3.85 3.93
CA SER A 277 4.87 3.44 4.58
C SER A 277 6.05 3.45 3.63
N ALA A 278 5.89 2.90 2.42
CA ALA A 278 6.96 2.84 1.43
C ALA A 278 7.40 4.24 0.97
N ILE A 279 6.45 5.14 0.72
CA ILE A 279 6.74 6.54 0.37
C ILE A 279 7.48 7.25 1.49
N ALA A 280 7.13 6.99 2.75
CA ALA A 280 7.82 7.57 3.90
C ALA A 280 9.17 6.87 4.21
N ALA A 281 9.41 5.65 3.73
CA ALA A 281 10.61 4.87 4.05
C ALA A 281 11.71 5.01 3.00
N TYR A 282 11.35 5.04 1.71
CA TYR A 282 12.28 4.74 0.64
C TYR A 282 12.61 5.94 -0.24
N GLU A 283 13.90 6.31 -0.25
CA GLU A 283 14.34 7.49 -1.00
C GLU A 283 14.36 7.29 -2.52
N TRP A 284 14.57 6.05 -2.96
CA TRP A 284 14.64 5.69 -4.37
C TRP A 284 13.25 5.59 -5.04
N LEU A 285 12.15 5.64 -4.27
CA LEU A 285 10.76 5.55 -4.72
C LEU A 285 10.20 6.95 -5.05
N ASP A 286 9.59 7.10 -6.23
CA ASP A 286 9.00 8.37 -6.67
C ASP A 286 7.54 8.52 -6.23
N ILE A 287 6.70 7.52 -6.54
CA ILE A 287 5.24 7.55 -6.33
C ILE A 287 4.76 6.17 -5.87
N ALA A 288 3.74 6.12 -5.01
CA ALA A 288 2.98 4.90 -4.76
C ALA A 288 1.51 5.13 -5.11
N ILE A 289 0.89 4.11 -5.69
CA ILE A 289 -0.51 4.09 -6.07
C ILE A 289 -1.29 3.36 -5.00
N GLY A 290 -2.24 4.07 -4.39
CA GLY A 290 -3.23 3.50 -3.49
C GLY A 290 -4.62 3.51 -4.13
N THR A 291 -5.63 3.14 -3.36
CA THR A 291 -7.04 3.30 -3.73
C THR A 291 -7.79 3.98 -2.59
N ASP A 292 -8.78 4.81 -2.92
CA ASP A 292 -9.49 5.65 -1.96
C ASP A 292 -11.00 5.62 -2.19
N THR A 293 -11.68 4.71 -1.48
CA THR A 293 -13.14 4.64 -1.40
C THR A 293 -13.70 5.53 -0.27
N LEU A 294 -13.00 5.53 0.86
CA LEU A 294 -13.41 6.14 2.14
C LEU A 294 -12.20 6.67 2.91
N GLY A 295 -11.24 7.29 2.25
CA GLY A 295 -9.99 7.78 2.84
C GLY A 295 -8.81 6.82 2.76
N GLY A 296 -8.88 5.80 1.89
CA GLY A 296 -7.85 4.77 1.74
C GLY A 296 -6.48 5.29 1.29
N VAL A 297 -6.40 6.49 0.72
CA VAL A 297 -5.16 7.21 0.37
C VAL A 297 -4.90 8.32 1.37
N THR A 298 -5.92 9.13 1.69
CA THR A 298 -5.76 10.34 2.51
C THR A 298 -5.43 10.05 3.99
N ARG A 299 -6.00 9.01 4.61
CA ARG A 299 -5.65 8.62 5.98
C ARG A 299 -4.24 8.07 6.11
N PRO A 300 -3.80 7.08 5.30
CA PRO A 300 -2.41 6.63 5.35
C PRO A 300 -1.41 7.76 5.07
N ALA A 301 -1.76 8.69 4.18
CA ALA A 301 -0.95 9.88 3.92
C ALA A 301 -0.81 10.78 5.17
N HIS A 302 -1.88 10.95 5.95
CA HIS A 302 -1.84 11.65 7.24
C HIS A 302 -0.89 10.97 8.22
N TRP A 303 -1.05 9.67 8.48
CA TRP A 303 -0.26 8.96 9.51
C TRP A 303 1.20 8.74 9.13
N CYS A 304 1.50 8.57 7.84
CA CYS A 304 2.87 8.46 7.35
C CYS A 304 3.50 9.81 7.02
N GLY A 305 2.77 10.93 7.11
CA GLY A 305 3.27 12.26 6.83
C GLY A 305 3.80 12.40 5.41
N CYS A 306 2.96 12.10 4.42
CA CYS A 306 3.24 12.30 3.00
C CYS A 306 2.05 12.96 2.29
N PHE A 307 2.23 13.38 1.04
CA PHE A 307 1.13 13.94 0.25
C PHE A 307 0.27 12.81 -0.30
N GLY A 308 -1.05 12.96 -0.21
CA GLY A 308 -2.02 12.01 -0.76
C GLY A 308 -3.04 12.71 -1.64
N LEU A 309 -3.20 12.28 -2.90
CA LEU A 309 -4.26 12.76 -3.79
C LEU A 309 -5.28 11.65 -4.02
N ARG A 310 -6.51 11.88 -3.57
CA ARG A 310 -7.70 11.21 -4.11
C ARG A 310 -8.20 12.05 -5.30
N PRO A 311 -8.18 11.54 -6.53
CA PRO A 311 -8.61 12.32 -7.69
C PRO A 311 -10.13 12.51 -7.79
N SER A 312 -10.57 13.35 -8.71
CA SER A 312 -11.98 13.46 -9.12
C SER A 312 -12.51 12.12 -9.66
N VAL A 313 -13.74 11.76 -9.31
CA VAL A 313 -14.32 10.47 -9.77
C VAL A 313 -14.43 10.42 -11.29
N GLY A 314 -13.91 9.33 -11.84
CA GLY A 314 -13.80 9.08 -13.28
C GLY A 314 -12.82 9.99 -14.02
N ALA A 315 -11.83 10.57 -13.34
CA ALA A 315 -10.61 11.09 -13.97
C ALA A 315 -9.60 9.97 -14.33
N ILE A 316 -9.79 8.78 -13.76
CA ILE A 316 -9.03 7.55 -14.03
C ILE A 316 -10.02 6.37 -14.03
N SER A 317 -9.79 5.36 -14.87
CA SER A 317 -10.53 4.10 -14.84
C SER A 317 -10.15 3.25 -13.61
N ALA A 318 -11.15 2.69 -12.92
CA ALA A 318 -10.95 1.71 -11.86
C ALA A 318 -10.96 0.25 -12.38
N GLU A 319 -11.02 0.05 -13.70
CA GLU A 319 -10.99 -1.28 -14.31
C GLU A 319 -9.70 -2.04 -13.96
N GLY A 320 -9.86 -3.29 -13.53
CA GLY A 320 -8.79 -4.14 -13.03
C GLY A 320 -8.37 -3.85 -11.59
N ILE A 321 -9.17 -3.10 -10.82
CA ILE A 321 -9.04 -2.96 -9.37
C ILE A 321 -10.12 -3.81 -8.71
N GLU A 322 -9.75 -4.59 -7.69
CA GLU A 322 -10.71 -5.34 -6.89
C GLU A 322 -11.63 -4.38 -6.12
N PRO A 323 -12.96 -4.45 -6.34
CA PRO A 323 -13.88 -3.43 -5.89
C PRO A 323 -14.17 -3.49 -4.39
N CYS A 324 -14.33 -2.31 -3.79
CA CYS A 324 -14.85 -2.11 -2.45
C CYS A 324 -16.27 -1.56 -2.53
N VAL A 325 -16.43 -0.37 -3.09
CA VAL A 325 -17.71 0.29 -3.39
C VAL A 325 -17.58 0.97 -4.76
N ASN A 326 -17.93 0.24 -5.82
CA ASN A 326 -17.78 0.63 -7.23
C ASN A 326 -17.94 2.13 -7.57
N PRO A 327 -19.02 2.83 -7.15
CA PRO A 327 -19.19 4.23 -7.53
C PRO A 327 -18.17 5.19 -6.91
N TRP A 328 -17.47 4.78 -5.86
CA TRP A 328 -16.56 5.62 -5.08
C TRP A 328 -15.09 5.21 -5.20
N ASP A 329 -14.83 3.98 -5.63
CA ASP A 329 -13.48 3.45 -5.78
C ASP A 329 -12.71 4.23 -6.84
N ILE A 330 -11.58 4.80 -6.42
CA ILE A 330 -10.68 5.49 -7.33
C ILE A 330 -9.22 5.23 -6.96
N PRO A 331 -8.35 4.94 -7.93
CA PRO A 331 -6.91 4.89 -7.67
C PRO A 331 -6.38 6.31 -7.36
N GLY A 332 -5.45 6.41 -6.41
CA GLY A 332 -4.91 7.68 -5.93
C GLY A 332 -3.40 7.66 -5.77
N ILE A 333 -2.83 8.84 -5.55
CA ILE A 333 -1.38 9.07 -5.56
C ILE A 333 -0.88 9.33 -4.15
N LEU A 334 0.17 8.62 -3.71
CA LEU A 334 0.97 8.98 -2.56
C LEU A 334 2.37 9.41 -3.00
N ALA A 335 2.85 10.54 -2.48
CA ALA A 335 4.10 11.16 -2.91
C ALA A 335 4.82 11.88 -1.75
N ARG A 336 6.16 11.98 -1.85
CA ARG A 336 6.96 12.80 -0.93
C ARG A 336 7.13 14.25 -1.37
N ASP A 337 7.07 14.52 -2.66
CA ASP A 337 7.23 15.87 -3.22
C ASP A 337 5.93 16.26 -3.94
N LEU A 338 5.36 17.38 -3.52
CA LEU A 338 4.13 17.90 -4.10
C LEU A 338 4.31 18.30 -5.58
N LYS A 339 5.54 18.68 -5.98
CA LYS A 339 5.88 18.91 -7.39
C LYS A 339 5.81 17.60 -8.19
N ASP A 340 6.39 16.52 -7.68
CA ASP A 340 6.34 15.21 -8.35
C ASP A 340 4.90 14.69 -8.40
N CYS A 341 4.14 14.82 -7.31
CA CYS A 341 2.70 14.51 -7.28
C CYS A 341 1.94 15.23 -8.40
N LYS A 342 2.16 16.54 -8.55
CA LYS A 342 1.51 17.36 -9.58
C LYS A 342 1.90 16.97 -11.00
N GLU A 343 3.20 16.78 -11.27
CA GLU A 343 3.66 16.42 -12.62
C GLU A 343 3.20 15.01 -12.99
N PHE A 344 3.21 14.07 -12.03
CA PHE A 344 2.68 12.72 -12.23
C PHE A 344 1.18 12.74 -12.50
N ALA A 345 0.40 13.43 -11.65
CA ALA A 345 -1.05 13.58 -11.83
C ALA A 345 -1.40 14.21 -13.19
N LYS A 346 -0.60 15.18 -13.66
CA LYS A 346 -0.82 15.80 -14.98
C LYS A 346 -0.68 14.81 -16.13
N GLN A 347 0.17 13.79 -16.00
CA GLN A 347 0.32 12.76 -17.03
C GLN A 347 -0.73 11.66 -16.90
N TRP A 348 -1.23 11.38 -15.69
CA TRP A 348 -2.08 10.23 -15.41
C TRP A 348 -3.58 10.54 -15.44
N LEU A 349 -3.99 11.71 -14.95
CA LEU A 349 -5.41 12.10 -14.88
C LEU A 349 -5.92 12.54 -16.26
N ASN A 350 -7.09 12.06 -16.63
CA ASN A 350 -7.80 12.46 -17.84
C ASN A 350 -9.05 13.29 -17.47
N PHE A 351 -9.17 14.47 -18.06
CA PHE A 351 -10.31 15.38 -17.84
C PHE A 351 -11.06 15.71 -19.14
N ASP A 352 -10.93 14.86 -20.18
CA ASP A 352 -11.57 15.07 -21.49
C ASP A 352 -13.08 14.76 -21.48
N ASP A 353 -13.58 14.09 -20.43
CA ASP A 353 -15.00 13.81 -20.21
C ASP A 353 -15.81 15.12 -20.05
N GLU A 354 -16.97 15.22 -20.72
CA GLU A 354 -17.86 16.38 -20.66
C GLU A 354 -18.25 16.79 -19.24
N LYS A 355 -18.27 15.83 -18.29
CA LYS A 355 -18.56 16.13 -16.87
C LYS A 355 -17.55 17.10 -16.23
N PHE A 356 -16.36 17.24 -16.80
CA PHE A 356 -15.32 18.16 -16.34
C PHE A 356 -15.26 19.46 -17.15
N ALA A 357 -16.07 19.61 -18.20
CA ALA A 357 -16.05 20.81 -19.06
C ALA A 357 -16.33 22.10 -18.27
N ASP A 358 -17.20 22.02 -17.26
CA ASP A 358 -17.57 23.12 -16.38
C ASP A 358 -16.66 23.27 -15.15
N ALA A 359 -15.54 22.55 -15.09
CA ALA A 359 -14.61 22.64 -13.97
C ALA A 359 -14.11 24.10 -13.80
N PRO A 360 -14.19 24.66 -12.58
CA PRO A 360 -13.94 26.08 -12.40
C PRO A 360 -12.48 26.46 -12.67
N LYS A 361 -12.31 27.60 -13.34
CA LYS A 361 -10.99 28.15 -13.66
C LYS A 361 -10.33 28.82 -12.46
N ASN A 362 -11.07 29.24 -11.46
CA ASN A 362 -10.53 29.82 -10.23
C ASN A 362 -11.35 29.34 -9.03
N PHE A 363 -10.74 29.33 -7.86
CA PHE A 363 -11.47 29.15 -6.61
C PHE A 363 -12.01 30.51 -6.17
N SER A 364 -13.21 30.53 -5.62
CA SER A 364 -13.95 31.76 -5.31
C SER A 364 -14.02 32.07 -3.81
N SER A 365 -13.80 31.06 -2.97
CA SER A 365 -13.80 31.14 -1.51
C SER A 365 -13.09 29.92 -0.91
N ILE A 366 -12.88 29.95 0.40
CA ILE A 366 -12.46 28.81 1.21
C ILE A 366 -13.50 28.63 2.30
N ILE A 367 -13.96 27.40 2.49
CA ILE A 367 -14.91 27.04 3.53
C ILE A 367 -14.17 26.34 4.66
N TRP A 368 -14.36 26.87 5.87
CA TRP A 368 -14.02 26.25 7.14
C TRP A 368 -15.29 25.63 7.76
N PRO A 369 -15.48 24.31 7.66
CA PRO A 369 -16.65 23.63 8.21
C PRO A 369 -16.53 23.48 9.72
N VAL A 370 -17.13 24.39 10.50
CA VAL A 370 -16.91 24.47 11.97
C VAL A 370 -17.27 23.16 12.69
N ASP A 371 -18.29 22.45 12.21
CA ASP A 371 -18.76 21.20 12.83
C ASP A 371 -17.72 20.07 12.75
N PHE A 372 -16.82 20.11 11.76
CA PHE A 372 -15.79 19.08 11.56
C PHE A 372 -14.58 19.31 12.46
N TRP A 373 -14.35 20.56 12.86
CA TRP A 373 -13.21 20.99 13.67
C TRP A 373 -13.55 21.06 15.17
N ALA A 374 -14.83 20.95 15.55
CA ALA A 374 -15.33 21.20 16.91
C ALA A 374 -14.62 20.40 18.02
N GLU A 375 -14.21 19.17 17.73
CA GLU A 375 -13.61 18.25 18.69
C GLU A 375 -12.07 18.13 18.56
N PHE A 376 -11.44 18.97 17.72
CA PHE A 376 -9.99 18.98 17.57
C PHE A 376 -9.31 19.83 18.65
N SER A 377 -8.03 19.52 18.93
CA SER A 377 -7.25 20.30 19.88
C SER A 377 -7.06 21.74 19.36
N PRO A 378 -7.04 22.77 20.24
CA PRO A 378 -6.78 24.16 19.82
C PRO A 378 -5.50 24.29 18.99
N LYS A 379 -4.45 23.54 19.36
CA LYS A 379 -3.18 23.53 18.64
C LYS A 379 -3.31 23.03 17.20
N ASP A 380 -4.04 21.94 16.97
CA ASP A 380 -4.26 21.38 15.64
C ASP A 380 -5.14 22.32 14.79
N MET A 381 -6.19 22.87 15.40
CA MET A 381 -7.04 23.87 14.77
C MET A 381 -6.27 25.13 14.36
N ASP A 382 -5.42 25.66 15.23
CA ASP A 382 -4.63 26.86 14.96
C ASP A 382 -3.67 26.65 13.79
N MET A 383 -2.96 25.51 13.74
CA MET A 383 -2.09 25.17 12.60
C MET A 383 -2.87 25.12 11.28
N ALA A 384 -4.01 24.44 11.26
CA ALA A 384 -4.85 24.32 10.07
C ALA A 384 -5.48 25.67 9.67
N ARG A 385 -5.92 26.47 10.64
CA ARG A 385 -6.56 27.77 10.42
C ARG A 385 -5.58 28.81 9.88
N VAL A 386 -4.35 28.85 10.38
CA VAL A 386 -3.28 29.71 9.83
C VAL A 386 -3.03 29.37 8.37
N PHE A 387 -2.92 28.08 8.04
CA PHE A 387 -2.72 27.65 6.65
C PHE A 387 -3.92 28.02 5.76
N ALA A 388 -5.15 27.80 6.23
CA ALA A 388 -6.37 28.16 5.52
C ALA A 388 -6.49 29.68 5.28
N GLN A 389 -6.14 30.50 6.28
CA GLN A 389 -6.14 31.95 6.15
C GLN A 389 -5.10 32.43 5.14
N GLN A 390 -3.87 31.92 5.21
CA GLN A 390 -2.86 32.27 4.21
C GLN A 390 -3.29 31.86 2.81
N MET A 391 -3.97 30.71 2.67
CA MET A 391 -4.52 30.31 1.38
C MET A 391 -5.58 31.29 0.88
N ALA A 392 -6.44 31.79 1.76
CA ALA A 392 -7.45 32.79 1.40
C ALA A 392 -6.78 34.08 0.90
N ASP A 393 -5.75 34.55 1.59
CA ASP A 393 -4.99 35.75 1.25
C ASP A 393 -4.24 35.59 -0.10
N GLU A 394 -3.57 34.46 -0.30
CA GLU A 394 -2.84 34.13 -1.53
C GLU A 394 -3.75 33.97 -2.76
N LEU A 395 -4.98 33.51 -2.54
CA LEU A 395 -6.02 33.38 -3.56
C LEU A 395 -6.83 34.67 -3.75
N LYS A 396 -6.73 35.62 -2.80
CA LYS A 396 -7.55 36.83 -2.73
C LYS A 396 -9.05 36.50 -2.65
N VAL A 397 -9.39 35.54 -1.81
CA VAL A 397 -10.77 35.09 -1.56
C VAL A 397 -11.08 35.12 -0.07
N THR A 398 -12.35 34.91 0.28
CA THR A 398 -12.78 34.89 1.68
C THR A 398 -12.64 33.50 2.29
N LEU A 399 -12.15 33.44 3.53
CA LEU A 399 -12.30 32.29 4.42
C LEU A 399 -13.65 32.40 5.15
N GLU A 400 -14.47 31.38 5.03
CA GLU A 400 -15.86 31.37 5.50
C GLU A 400 -16.11 30.24 6.46
N GLU A 401 -16.46 30.58 7.69
CA GLU A 401 -16.95 29.60 8.66
C GLU A 401 -18.39 29.23 8.32
N ILE A 402 -18.63 27.93 8.08
CA ILE A 402 -19.95 27.39 7.78
C ILE A 402 -20.21 26.21 8.70
N SER A 403 -21.39 26.18 9.32
CA SER A 403 -21.93 24.98 9.98
C SER A 403 -22.90 24.30 9.01
N PHE A 404 -22.54 23.09 8.59
CA PHE A 404 -23.39 22.24 7.75
C PHE A 404 -24.62 21.77 8.55
N GLU A 405 -24.47 21.50 9.84
CA GLU A 405 -25.59 21.13 10.71
C GLU A 405 -26.60 22.29 10.82
N LYS A 406 -26.12 23.52 11.01
CA LYS A 406 -26.99 24.71 11.03
C LYS A 406 -27.71 24.87 9.69
N TYR A 407 -26.99 24.81 8.57
CA TYR A 407 -27.60 24.94 7.24
C TYR A 407 -28.64 23.83 6.99
N TRP A 408 -28.38 22.62 7.49
CA TRP A 408 -29.31 21.50 7.38
C TRP A 408 -30.59 21.77 8.18
N SER A 409 -30.48 22.20 9.43
CA SER A 409 -31.65 22.53 10.27
C SER A 409 -32.55 23.61 9.64
N GLU A 410 -31.97 24.56 8.89
CA GLU A 410 -32.71 25.65 8.25
C GLU A 410 -33.26 25.26 6.87
N ARG A 411 -32.52 24.45 6.10
CA ARG A 411 -32.73 24.27 4.64
C ARG A 411 -32.81 22.81 4.20
N ALA A 412 -32.92 21.85 5.11
CA ALA A 412 -33.15 20.47 4.72
C ALA A 412 -34.49 20.32 3.96
N PRO A 413 -34.61 19.31 3.09
CA PRO A 413 -35.87 18.97 2.44
C PRO A 413 -37.01 18.77 3.44
N ASP A 414 -38.24 18.99 2.98
CA ASP A 414 -39.43 18.91 3.82
C ASP A 414 -39.53 17.53 4.51
N GLY A 415 -39.88 17.54 5.79
CA GLY A 415 -39.90 16.35 6.64
C GLY A 415 -38.57 16.02 7.35
N TRP A 416 -37.43 16.53 6.88
CA TRP A 416 -36.11 16.22 7.44
C TRP A 416 -35.50 17.31 8.33
N ARG A 417 -36.01 18.55 8.30
CA ARG A 417 -35.49 19.67 9.13
C ARG A 417 -35.51 19.41 10.64
N LYS A 418 -36.38 18.51 11.10
CA LYS A 418 -36.49 18.12 12.53
C LYS A 418 -35.43 17.10 12.97
N TYR A 419 -34.65 16.55 12.04
CA TYR A 419 -33.63 15.55 12.34
C TYR A 419 -32.23 16.10 12.08
N PRO A 420 -31.26 15.80 12.96
CA PRO A 420 -29.86 16.15 12.70
C PRO A 420 -29.35 15.57 11.39
N LEU A 421 -28.40 16.26 10.76
CA LEU A 421 -27.79 15.81 9.50
C LEU A 421 -27.15 14.43 9.66
N GLU A 422 -26.50 14.18 10.81
CA GLU A 422 -25.95 12.88 11.17
C GLU A 422 -27.01 11.77 11.11
N LYS A 423 -28.17 11.99 11.74
CA LYS A 423 -29.27 11.02 11.74
C LYS A 423 -29.80 10.75 10.33
N PHE A 424 -29.83 11.76 9.46
CA PHE A 424 -30.21 11.57 8.07
C PHE A 424 -29.22 10.67 7.33
N MET A 425 -27.92 10.92 7.53
CA MET A 425 -26.84 10.19 6.87
C MET A 425 -26.55 8.82 7.46
N LYS A 426 -27.04 8.51 8.67
CA LYS A 426 -26.78 7.27 9.41
C LYS A 426 -26.97 5.99 8.59
N GLU A 427 -28.06 5.91 7.84
CA GLU A 427 -28.40 4.71 7.07
C GLU A 427 -27.50 4.48 5.85
N THR A 428 -26.67 5.47 5.46
CA THR A 428 -25.76 5.32 4.31
C THR A 428 -24.61 4.34 4.58
N THR A 429 -24.27 4.11 5.85
CA THR A 429 -23.32 3.06 6.24
C THR A 429 -23.81 1.66 5.81
N ARG A 430 -25.13 1.41 5.83
CA ARG A 430 -25.69 0.11 5.43
C ARG A 430 -25.50 -0.16 3.94
N ALA A 431 -25.65 0.86 3.08
CA ALA A 431 -25.38 0.73 1.65
C ALA A 431 -23.92 0.37 1.37
N ILE A 432 -22.97 0.97 2.09
CA ILE A 432 -21.55 0.64 1.98
C ILE A 432 -21.32 -0.83 2.37
N ALA A 433 -21.91 -1.29 3.46
CA ALA A 433 -21.79 -2.67 3.91
C ALA A 433 -22.41 -3.66 2.90
N TYR A 434 -23.57 -3.30 2.32
CA TYR A 434 -24.20 -4.06 1.25
C TYR A 434 -23.28 -4.20 0.03
N ASP A 435 -22.74 -3.09 -0.48
CA ASP A 435 -21.87 -3.09 -1.66
C ASP A 435 -20.59 -3.90 -1.39
N LYS A 436 -19.94 -3.72 -0.23
CA LYS A 436 -18.77 -4.54 0.18
C LYS A 436 -19.10 -6.03 0.26
N TYR A 437 -20.26 -6.38 0.81
CA TYR A 437 -20.69 -7.78 0.88
C TYR A 437 -20.94 -8.33 -0.52
N LYS A 438 -21.69 -7.63 -1.37
CA LYS A 438 -22.03 -8.07 -2.72
C LYS A 438 -20.84 -8.16 -3.66
N ASN A 439 -19.91 -7.20 -3.59
CA ASN A 439 -18.69 -7.21 -4.40
C ASN A 439 -17.79 -8.43 -4.10
N ALA A 440 -17.86 -8.98 -2.89
CA ALA A 440 -17.12 -10.19 -2.49
C ALA A 440 -17.95 -11.50 -2.63
N GLU A 441 -19.14 -11.47 -3.24
CA GLU A 441 -20.03 -12.63 -3.38
C GLU A 441 -19.43 -13.72 -4.28
N ASP A 442 -18.84 -13.34 -5.41
CA ASP A 442 -18.13 -14.25 -6.30
C ASP A 442 -17.00 -14.98 -5.57
N PHE A 443 -16.16 -14.21 -4.86
CA PHE A 443 -15.06 -14.75 -4.06
C PHE A 443 -15.53 -15.79 -3.03
N ARG A 444 -16.52 -15.44 -2.21
CA ARG A 444 -17.02 -16.36 -1.19
C ARG A 444 -17.61 -17.63 -1.82
N THR A 445 -18.30 -17.48 -2.95
CA THR A 445 -18.90 -18.61 -3.68
C THR A 445 -17.82 -19.55 -4.24
N GLN A 446 -16.82 -19.01 -4.92
CA GLN A 446 -15.72 -19.80 -5.48
C GLN A 446 -14.88 -20.47 -4.39
N TYR A 447 -14.53 -19.74 -3.33
CA TYR A 447 -13.77 -20.32 -2.21
C TYR A 447 -14.53 -21.48 -1.57
N LYS A 448 -15.84 -21.33 -1.36
CA LYS A 448 -16.69 -22.39 -0.80
C LYS A 448 -16.79 -23.61 -1.69
N GLN A 449 -16.89 -23.42 -3.01
CA GLN A 449 -16.89 -24.52 -3.98
C GLN A 449 -15.55 -25.28 -3.97
N GLN A 450 -14.43 -24.56 -3.83
CA GLN A 450 -13.09 -25.15 -3.84
C GLN A 450 -12.70 -25.81 -2.50
N ASN A 451 -13.14 -25.27 -1.36
CA ASN A 451 -12.64 -25.64 -0.03
C ASN A 451 -13.71 -26.23 0.92
N GLY A 452 -14.99 -26.22 0.53
CA GLY A 452 -16.10 -26.78 1.32
C GLY A 452 -16.55 -25.92 2.51
N GLY A 453 -15.96 -24.74 2.73
CA GLY A 453 -16.25 -23.85 3.86
C GLY A 453 -16.20 -22.37 3.48
N GLU A 454 -16.64 -21.50 4.40
CA GLU A 454 -16.55 -20.04 4.22
C GLU A 454 -15.10 -19.57 4.37
N PRO A 455 -14.67 -18.54 3.61
CA PRO A 455 -13.31 -18.02 3.71
C PRO A 455 -13.05 -17.37 5.07
N TYR A 456 -11.85 -17.62 5.61
CA TYR A 456 -11.39 -16.92 6.81
C TYR A 456 -11.16 -15.44 6.53
N THR A 457 -11.59 -14.59 7.45
CA THR A 457 -11.41 -13.13 7.38
C THR A 457 -11.28 -12.53 8.78
N SER A 458 -10.85 -11.28 8.88
CA SER A 458 -10.69 -10.59 10.16
C SER A 458 -12.04 -10.18 10.78
N LYS A 459 -12.04 -9.88 12.08
CA LYS A 459 -13.25 -9.42 12.80
C LYS A 459 -13.90 -8.16 12.20
N PRO A 460 -13.15 -7.12 11.79
CA PRO A 460 -13.74 -5.98 11.07
C PRO A 460 -14.49 -6.37 9.79
N ASN A 461 -13.96 -7.33 9.03
CA ASN A 461 -14.62 -7.80 7.81
C ASN A 461 -15.86 -8.64 8.13
N GLU A 462 -15.79 -9.54 9.11
CA GLU A 462 -16.96 -10.32 9.55
C GLU A 462 -18.13 -9.40 9.94
N LYS A 463 -17.86 -8.34 10.71
CA LYS A 463 -18.87 -7.35 11.12
C LYS A 463 -19.53 -6.69 9.92
N ILE A 464 -18.74 -6.19 8.96
CA ILE A 464 -19.25 -5.50 7.77
C ILE A 464 -19.97 -6.45 6.83
N TRP A 465 -19.50 -7.68 6.64
CA TRP A 465 -20.19 -8.67 5.83
C TRP A 465 -21.49 -9.14 6.49
N SER A 466 -21.53 -9.26 7.82
CA SER A 466 -22.76 -9.58 8.56
C SER A 466 -23.82 -8.49 8.37
N LEU A 467 -23.42 -7.21 8.50
CA LEU A 467 -24.30 -6.08 8.25
C LEU A 467 -24.77 -6.04 6.78
N GLY A 468 -23.86 -6.23 5.84
CA GLY A 468 -24.18 -6.24 4.40
C GLY A 468 -25.12 -7.37 4.01
N LYS A 469 -24.96 -8.56 4.60
CA LYS A 469 -25.85 -9.71 4.40
C LYS A 469 -27.28 -9.45 4.90
N GLN A 470 -27.43 -8.69 5.99
CA GLN A 470 -28.72 -8.33 6.58
C GLN A 470 -29.39 -7.13 5.88
N THR A 471 -28.66 -6.42 5.02
CA THR A 471 -29.16 -5.23 4.32
C THR A 471 -29.88 -5.65 3.04
N SER A 472 -31.11 -5.18 2.83
CA SER A 472 -31.86 -5.47 1.61
C SER A 472 -31.41 -4.58 0.43
N SER A 473 -31.72 -4.99 -0.81
CA SER A 473 -31.50 -4.15 -1.99
C SER A 473 -32.31 -2.84 -1.95
N GLU A 474 -33.48 -2.86 -1.30
CA GLU A 474 -34.34 -1.69 -1.10
C GLU A 474 -33.73 -0.68 -0.11
N ASP A 475 -33.16 -1.17 0.99
CA ASP A 475 -32.43 -0.34 1.95
C ASP A 475 -31.22 0.33 1.28
N ARG A 476 -30.48 -0.43 0.46
CA ARG A 476 -29.37 0.11 -0.32
C ARG A 476 -29.81 1.19 -1.31
N LEU A 477 -30.94 0.99 -1.98
CA LEU A 477 -31.50 1.98 -2.90
C LEU A 477 -31.92 3.26 -2.14
N THR A 478 -32.60 3.10 -1.01
CA THR A 478 -33.02 4.21 -0.14
C THR A 478 -31.82 5.01 0.36
N ALA A 479 -30.75 4.35 0.80
CA ALA A 479 -29.51 5.00 1.20
C ALA A 479 -28.84 5.74 0.03
N SER A 480 -28.86 5.17 -1.18
CA SER A 480 -28.35 5.83 -2.39
C SER A 480 -29.15 7.11 -2.70
N GLN A 481 -30.47 7.05 -2.61
CA GLN A 481 -31.33 8.23 -2.76
C GLN A 481 -31.04 9.31 -1.71
N ARG A 482 -30.78 8.93 -0.45
CA ARG A 482 -30.37 9.89 0.59
C ARG A 482 -29.05 10.57 0.26
N ILE A 483 -28.09 9.83 -0.28
CA ILE A 483 -26.82 10.39 -0.75
C ILE A 483 -27.09 11.42 -1.86
N ASP A 484 -27.95 11.12 -2.83
CA ASP A 484 -28.29 12.05 -3.91
C ASP A 484 -29.03 13.30 -3.42
N ILE A 485 -29.93 13.16 -2.45
CA ILE A 485 -30.58 14.27 -1.75
C ILE A 485 -29.54 15.14 -1.06
N TYR A 486 -28.61 14.53 -0.32
CA TYR A 486 -27.52 15.26 0.34
C TYR A 486 -26.63 15.99 -0.67
N LYS A 487 -26.19 15.32 -1.75
CA LYS A 487 -25.39 15.95 -2.82
C LYS A 487 -26.11 17.16 -3.40
N SER A 488 -27.41 17.03 -3.67
CA SER A 488 -28.24 18.09 -4.24
C SER A 488 -28.38 19.27 -3.27
N TRP A 489 -28.71 18.98 -2.01
CA TRP A 489 -28.78 19.98 -0.94
C TRP A 489 -27.45 20.71 -0.75
N PHE A 490 -26.34 19.97 -0.71
CA PHE A 490 -25.00 20.53 -0.52
C PHE A 490 -24.63 21.47 -1.67
N LYS A 491 -24.92 21.08 -2.92
CA LYS A 491 -24.72 21.94 -4.10
C LYS A 491 -25.61 23.19 -4.08
N GLN A 492 -26.87 23.06 -3.67
CA GLN A 492 -27.83 24.16 -3.69
C GLN A 492 -27.63 25.19 -2.56
N HIS A 493 -27.15 24.74 -1.40
CA HIS A 493 -27.11 25.57 -0.19
C HIS A 493 -25.73 25.83 0.38
N VAL A 494 -24.76 24.93 0.18
CA VAL A 494 -23.37 25.11 0.63
C VAL A 494 -22.49 25.62 -0.51
N LEU A 495 -22.46 24.91 -1.65
CA LEU A 495 -21.67 25.28 -2.83
C LEU A 495 -22.45 26.18 -3.80
N THR A 496 -23.04 27.25 -3.28
CA THR A 496 -23.88 28.20 -4.03
C THR A 496 -23.32 29.62 -4.02
N GLY A 497 -23.74 30.45 -4.97
CA GLY A 497 -23.26 31.83 -5.11
C GLY A 497 -21.73 31.91 -5.17
N ARG A 498 -21.12 32.63 -4.22
CA ARG A 498 -19.66 32.75 -4.12
C ARG A 498 -18.95 31.45 -3.73
N ASN A 499 -19.66 30.46 -3.19
CA ASN A 499 -19.10 29.18 -2.75
C ASN A 499 -19.16 28.08 -3.83
N LYS A 500 -19.66 28.40 -5.04
CA LYS A 500 -19.78 27.43 -6.16
C LYS A 500 -18.45 26.76 -6.55
N SER A 501 -17.33 27.47 -6.35
CA SER A 501 -15.98 26.95 -6.58
C SER A 501 -15.09 27.05 -5.34
N ALA A 502 -15.67 26.80 -4.16
CA ALA A 502 -14.94 26.83 -2.90
C ALA A 502 -13.91 25.70 -2.79
N ILE A 503 -12.84 25.96 -2.02
CA ILE A 503 -12.03 24.89 -1.41
C ILE A 503 -12.59 24.63 -0.02
N ILE A 504 -12.84 23.38 0.34
CA ILE A 504 -13.30 23.01 1.69
C ILE A 504 -12.11 22.43 2.47
N VAL A 505 -11.88 22.96 3.68
CA VAL A 505 -10.78 22.61 4.56
C VAL A 505 -11.24 21.59 5.60
N LEU A 506 -10.84 20.33 5.44
CA LEU A 506 -11.31 19.20 6.23
C LEU A 506 -10.20 18.66 7.15
N PRO A 507 -10.53 18.32 8.41
CA PRO A 507 -9.61 17.56 9.26
C PRO A 507 -9.63 16.08 8.89
N LEU A 508 -8.47 15.43 8.87
CA LEU A 508 -8.36 13.97 8.63
C LEU A 508 -8.45 13.18 9.94
N ASP A 509 -7.52 13.44 10.86
CA ASP A 509 -7.48 12.88 12.21
C ASP A 509 -6.58 13.77 13.08
N SER A 510 -6.59 13.55 14.40
CA SER A 510 -5.73 14.24 15.36
C SER A 510 -4.24 13.97 15.11
N ALA A 511 -3.37 14.87 15.56
CA ALA A 511 -1.90 14.73 15.43
C ALA A 511 -1.26 13.85 16.53
N GLY A 512 -2.04 13.02 17.23
CA GLY A 512 -1.58 12.23 18.37
C GLY A 512 -0.80 10.97 17.98
N PRO A 513 -0.07 10.32 18.92
CA PRO A 513 0.51 9.01 18.69
C PRO A 513 -0.58 7.95 18.53
N ARG A 514 -0.36 7.01 17.61
CA ARG A 514 -1.22 5.85 17.33
C ARG A 514 -0.32 4.63 17.24
N TYR A 515 -0.24 3.86 18.32
CA TYR A 515 0.67 2.73 18.34
C TYR A 515 0.08 1.52 17.62
N ARG A 516 0.94 0.77 16.95
CA ARG A 516 0.52 -0.39 16.16
C ARG A 516 -0.10 -1.52 16.99
N ASP A 517 0.16 -1.55 18.29
CA ASP A 517 -0.36 -2.52 19.25
C ASP A 517 -1.57 -1.99 20.03
N ASP A 518 -2.03 -0.77 19.73
CA ASP A 518 -3.27 -0.26 20.31
C ASP A 518 -4.43 -1.13 19.84
N CYS A 519 -5.15 -1.72 20.79
CA CYS A 519 -6.38 -2.42 20.50
C CYS A 519 -7.43 -1.37 20.16
N PRO A 520 -8.07 -1.43 18.98
CA PRO A 520 -9.24 -0.62 18.76
C PRO A 520 -10.30 -1.06 19.78
N ASP A 521 -10.91 -0.12 20.50
CA ASP A 521 -11.90 -0.44 21.52
C ASP A 521 -12.97 -1.36 20.92
N LEU A 522 -13.22 -2.51 21.55
CA LEU A 522 -14.13 -3.54 21.04
C LEU A 522 -15.58 -3.05 20.90
N THR A 523 -15.89 -1.89 21.48
CA THR A 523 -17.17 -1.17 21.37
C THR A 523 -17.22 -0.16 20.23
N ASP A 524 -16.07 0.25 19.66
CA ASP A 524 -15.92 1.47 18.84
C ASP A 524 -15.14 1.28 17.50
N ASP A 525 -14.86 0.04 17.07
CA ASP A 525 -14.08 -0.22 15.85
C ASP A 525 -14.91 -0.30 14.54
N ASN A 526 -15.57 0.80 14.18
CA ASN A 526 -15.87 1.18 12.79
C ASN A 526 -16.53 2.57 12.75
N SER A 527 -15.79 3.63 13.05
CA SER A 527 -16.29 5.00 12.85
C SER A 527 -16.36 5.37 11.35
N THR A 528 -17.20 4.69 10.58
CA THR A 528 -18.42 5.38 10.17
C THR A 528 -19.30 5.40 11.42
N ASP A 529 -19.18 6.39 12.31
CA ASP A 529 -19.92 6.39 13.60
C ASP A 529 -21.35 5.95 13.34
N ASN A 530 -21.73 4.72 13.72
CA ASN A 530 -23.07 4.11 13.63
C ASN A 530 -23.09 2.67 14.18
N ASN A 531 -22.70 2.50 15.44
CA ASN A 531 -23.09 1.30 16.20
C ASN A 531 -24.59 1.46 16.61
N PRO A 532 -25.48 0.49 16.37
CA PRO A 532 -26.83 0.51 16.93
C PRO A 532 -26.76 -0.04 18.36
N SER A 533 -26.46 0.81 19.35
CA SER A 533 -26.72 0.44 20.73
C SER A 533 -28.21 0.54 21.00
N HIS A 534 -28.78 -0.57 21.45
CA HIS A 534 -30.14 -0.70 21.98
C HIS A 534 -30.47 0.42 22.97
N ASP A 535 -31.43 1.27 22.62
CA ASP A 535 -32.25 1.97 23.61
C ASP A 535 -33.56 1.19 23.74
N ASP A 536 -33.57 0.20 24.63
CA ASP A 536 -34.79 -0.24 25.30
C ASP A 536 -35.14 0.81 26.35
N THR A 537 -35.84 1.87 25.92
CA THR A 537 -36.72 2.60 26.83
C THR A 537 -38.13 2.32 26.40
N SER A 538 -38.73 1.34 27.07
CA SER A 538 -40.17 1.21 27.21
C SER A 538 -40.73 2.55 27.70
N ASP A 539 -41.36 3.31 26.81
CA ASP A 539 -42.28 4.36 27.22
C ASP A 539 -43.67 3.97 26.76
N SER A 540 -44.36 3.33 27.69
CA SER A 540 -45.79 3.13 27.67
C SER A 540 -46.48 4.49 27.65
N SER A 541 -47.08 4.86 26.53
CA SER A 541 -48.27 5.72 26.55
C SER A 541 -49.23 5.26 25.47
N SER A 542 -50.37 4.79 25.96
CA SER A 542 -51.62 4.63 25.23
C SER A 542 -52.00 5.95 24.57
N ASP A 543 -52.49 5.90 23.33
CA ASP A 543 -53.88 6.27 23.05
C ASP A 543 -54.22 6.19 21.55
N GLU A 544 -55.28 5.42 21.32
CA GLU A 544 -56.38 5.61 20.37
C GLU A 544 -56.19 5.52 18.84
N SER A 545 -56.98 4.56 18.32
CA SER A 545 -57.86 4.64 17.14
C SER A 545 -57.36 4.11 15.79
N SER A 546 -57.62 2.81 15.57
CA SER A 546 -58.06 2.29 14.27
C SER A 546 -59.52 2.72 14.00
N PRO A 547 -60.00 2.65 12.73
CA PRO A 547 -60.88 1.53 12.44
C PRO A 547 -60.76 0.93 11.01
N ASP A 548 -61.36 -0.26 10.87
CA ASP A 548 -61.92 -0.93 9.67
C ASP A 548 -61.11 -2.05 8.94
N ASP A 549 -61.17 -3.28 9.52
CA ASP A 549 -61.83 -4.55 9.04
C ASP A 549 -61.70 -5.04 7.55
N PRO A 550 -62.01 -6.33 7.20
CA PRO A 550 -61.71 -7.65 7.80
C PRO A 550 -61.28 -8.75 6.77
N GLN A 551 -61.05 -9.98 7.29
CA GLN A 551 -61.16 -11.34 6.67
C GLN A 551 -59.90 -11.97 6.03
N HIS A 552 -59.32 -13.00 6.66
CA HIS A 552 -59.72 -14.42 6.48
C HIS A 552 -58.79 -15.40 7.26
N ASP A 553 -59.43 -16.17 8.15
CA ASP A 553 -59.30 -17.61 8.43
C ASP A 553 -57.95 -18.36 8.55
N ASN A 554 -57.82 -18.96 9.75
CA ASN A 554 -57.55 -20.38 10.05
C ASN A 554 -56.24 -21.04 9.57
N CYS A 555 -55.39 -21.43 10.52
CA CYS A 555 -55.50 -22.76 11.17
C CYS A 555 -54.40 -22.97 12.22
N SER A 556 -54.86 -23.51 13.35
CA SER A 556 -54.17 -24.05 14.52
C SER A 556 -53.33 -25.29 14.23
N HIS A 557 -52.20 -25.48 14.94
CA HIS A 557 -52.14 -26.43 16.07
C HIS A 557 -50.75 -26.51 16.73
N ASP A 558 -50.81 -26.32 18.04
CA ASP A 558 -50.26 -27.15 19.11
C ASP A 558 -48.78 -27.07 19.53
N HIS A 559 -48.67 -26.50 20.74
CA HIS A 559 -47.76 -26.79 21.83
C HIS A 559 -47.33 -28.26 21.95
N ASP A 560 -46.08 -28.50 22.33
CA ASP A 560 -45.80 -29.01 23.67
C ASP A 560 -44.32 -28.89 24.06
N SER A 561 -44.14 -28.38 25.27
CA SER A 561 -42.93 -28.34 26.08
C SER A 561 -42.68 -29.68 26.78
N HIS A 562 -41.43 -30.09 26.98
CA HIS A 562 -40.89 -30.34 28.33
C HIS A 562 -39.42 -30.78 28.37
N ASP A 563 -38.85 -30.46 29.53
CA ASP A 563 -37.48 -30.49 30.04
C ASP A 563 -36.93 -31.88 30.43
N HIS A 564 -35.61 -31.87 30.68
CA HIS A 564 -34.78 -32.80 31.48
C HIS A 564 -34.53 -34.19 30.87
N ASP A 565 -33.31 -34.75 30.84
CA ASP A 565 -32.36 -34.88 31.94
C ASP A 565 -30.96 -35.30 31.44
N ALA A 566 -29.95 -34.97 32.24
CA ALA A 566 -28.53 -35.29 32.04
C ALA A 566 -28.20 -36.78 32.30
N ARG A 567 -27.18 -37.32 31.60
CA ARG A 567 -26.29 -38.36 32.12
C ARG A 567 -24.86 -38.23 31.59
N ASP A 568 -23.94 -38.11 32.54
CA ASP A 568 -22.50 -38.26 32.44
C ASP A 568 -22.05 -39.65 31.97
N HIS A 569 -20.90 -39.70 31.30
CA HIS A 569 -19.75 -40.52 31.72
C HIS A 569 -18.48 -40.13 30.94
N ASP A 570 -17.46 -39.70 31.69
CA ASP A 570 -16.06 -40.20 31.71
C ASP A 570 -15.40 -40.63 30.38
N SER A 571 -14.12 -40.39 30.10
CA SER A 571 -12.99 -39.74 30.77
C SER A 571 -11.77 -39.99 29.84
N HIS A 572 -10.70 -39.20 30.01
CA HIS A 572 -9.27 -39.52 29.81
C HIS A 572 -8.53 -38.36 29.12
N GLY A 573 -7.75 -37.65 29.93
CA GLY A 573 -6.78 -36.68 29.46
C GLY A 573 -5.47 -37.33 29.02
N HIS A 574 -4.65 -36.55 28.34
CA HIS A 574 -3.21 -36.52 28.57
C HIS A 574 -2.65 -35.17 28.13
N SER A 575 -2.03 -34.48 29.09
CA SER A 575 -1.11 -33.37 28.85
C SER A 575 0.15 -33.89 28.15
N SER A 576 0.69 -33.15 27.18
CA SER A 576 2.13 -33.16 26.96
C SER A 576 2.64 -31.78 26.56
N CYS A 577 3.75 -31.44 27.18
CA CYS A 577 4.49 -30.19 27.10
C CYS A 577 4.93 -29.90 25.66
N ILE A 578 4.75 -28.66 25.20
CA ILE A 578 5.38 -28.20 23.96
C ILE A 578 6.84 -27.83 24.28
N ASP A 579 7.74 -28.64 23.74
CA ASP A 579 9.16 -28.40 23.64
C ASP A 579 9.40 -27.21 22.70
N THR A 580 10.05 -26.15 23.19
CA THR A 580 10.27 -24.87 22.47
C THR A 580 11.55 -24.86 21.63
N SER A 581 12.10 -26.01 21.27
CA SER A 581 13.16 -26.11 20.25
C SER A 581 12.65 -26.82 19.00
N ASN A 582 11.99 -26.07 18.11
CA ASN A 582 11.87 -26.30 16.66
C ASN A 582 10.85 -25.30 16.07
N ILE A 583 11.28 -24.05 15.86
CA ILE A 583 10.59 -23.13 14.95
C ILE A 583 11.29 -23.26 13.60
N ASP A 584 10.90 -24.27 12.82
CA ASP A 584 11.26 -24.36 11.40
C ASP A 584 10.12 -23.75 10.57
N THR A 585 10.43 -22.63 9.93
CA THR A 585 9.62 -22.00 8.88
C THR A 585 9.62 -22.90 7.63
N PHE A 586 8.56 -23.69 7.43
CA PHE A 586 8.40 -24.52 6.23
C PHE A 586 7.75 -23.74 5.06
N TYR A 587 8.52 -23.61 3.98
CA TYR A 587 8.08 -23.37 2.60
C TYR A 587 7.47 -24.66 2.01
N MET A 588 6.48 -24.55 1.11
CA MET A 588 6.07 -25.66 0.23
C MET A 588 6.25 -25.33 -1.26
N ARG A 589 6.90 -26.26 -1.99
CA ARG A 589 6.93 -26.52 -3.46
C ARG A 589 5.58 -27.16 -3.88
N ALA A 590 5.10 -27.32 -5.12
CA ALA A 590 5.63 -27.56 -6.49
C ALA A 590 4.43 -27.41 -7.50
N PRO A 591 4.43 -27.81 -8.82
CA PRO A 591 5.49 -28.33 -9.72
C PRO A 591 5.61 -27.65 -11.12
N ASN A 592 6.58 -28.15 -11.91
CA ASN A 592 7.01 -27.78 -13.26
C ASN A 592 5.91 -27.76 -14.36
N ILE A 593 5.93 -26.76 -15.26
CA ILE A 593 5.46 -26.87 -16.66
C ILE A 593 6.37 -26.04 -17.60
N ASN A 594 6.65 -26.61 -18.77
CA ASN A 594 7.56 -26.17 -19.83
C ASN A 594 7.14 -24.89 -20.59
N ILE A 595 8.17 -24.25 -21.12
CA ILE A 595 8.26 -22.99 -21.89
C ILE A 595 7.72 -23.13 -23.31
N PHE A 596 7.07 -22.07 -23.83
CA PHE A 596 7.29 -21.59 -25.21
C PHE A 596 7.31 -20.05 -25.25
N ASN A 597 8.41 -19.52 -25.80
CA ASN A 597 8.58 -18.11 -26.21
C ASN A 597 7.63 -17.76 -27.36
N ILE A 598 7.23 -16.49 -27.46
CA ILE A 598 7.38 -15.66 -28.67
C ILE A 598 7.31 -14.18 -28.26
N ASN A 599 8.28 -13.42 -28.76
CA ASN A 599 8.33 -11.97 -28.77
C ASN A 599 8.49 -11.58 -30.25
N THR A 600 7.63 -10.72 -30.82
CA THR A 600 7.95 -9.66 -31.82
C THR A 600 6.70 -9.09 -32.51
N ALA A 601 6.57 -7.76 -32.41
CA ALA A 601 6.10 -6.76 -33.37
C ALA A 601 4.97 -7.08 -34.38
N HIS A 602 3.95 -6.21 -34.44
CA HIS A 602 3.47 -5.63 -35.70
C HIS A 602 2.88 -4.22 -35.52
N ILE A 603 3.11 -3.41 -36.56
CA ILE A 603 2.88 -1.98 -36.76
C ILE A 603 1.49 -1.74 -37.40
N ASN A 604 0.85 -0.61 -37.02
CA ASN A 604 -0.24 0.17 -37.65
C ASN A 604 -1.02 -0.39 -38.85
N ASP A 605 -2.37 -0.29 -38.81
CA ASP A 605 -3.07 0.67 -39.69
C ASP A 605 -4.55 0.96 -39.33
N SER A 606 -4.88 2.26 -39.47
CA SER A 606 -6.17 2.91 -39.84
C SER A 606 -7.47 2.73 -39.02
N PHE A 607 -7.84 3.84 -38.38
CA PHE A 607 -9.16 4.50 -38.32
C PHE A 607 -10.39 3.81 -38.95
N ASN A 608 -11.45 3.67 -38.15
CA ASN A 608 -12.71 4.32 -38.49
C ASN A 608 -13.57 4.63 -37.23
N LYS A 609 -14.12 5.85 -37.21
CA LYS A 609 -15.07 6.36 -36.21
C LYS A 609 -16.38 5.58 -36.28
N ASN A 610 -17.01 5.31 -35.13
CA ASN A 610 -18.43 5.63 -34.94
C ASN A 610 -18.80 5.67 -33.45
N SER A 611 -19.48 6.76 -33.11
CA SER A 611 -20.19 7.09 -31.88
C SER A 611 -21.11 5.98 -31.37
N TYR A 612 -21.26 5.83 -30.05
CA TYR A 612 -22.57 5.66 -29.38
C TYR A 612 -22.43 5.88 -27.87
N ASN A 613 -23.09 6.94 -27.38
CA ASN A 613 -23.69 6.98 -26.04
C ASN A 613 -24.91 6.05 -26.08
N ASP A 614 -25.09 5.16 -25.11
CA ASP A 614 -26.20 5.22 -24.15
C ASP A 614 -26.12 4.07 -23.13
N SER A 615 -26.63 4.39 -21.95
CA SER A 615 -26.95 3.57 -20.80
C SER A 615 -27.82 2.33 -21.10
N SER A 616 -27.43 1.18 -20.55
CA SER A 616 -28.31 0.18 -19.90
C SER A 616 -27.52 -1.12 -19.66
N TYR A 617 -27.25 -1.46 -18.40
CA TYR A 617 -26.77 -2.79 -18.02
C TYR A 617 -27.97 -3.71 -17.83
N LYS A 618 -28.12 -4.70 -18.71
CA LYS A 618 -28.90 -5.92 -18.51
C LYS A 618 -28.06 -7.13 -18.94
N ASP A 619 -28.23 -8.19 -18.17
CA ASP A 619 -27.66 -9.54 -18.28
C ASP A 619 -27.21 -10.01 -19.66
N SER A 620 -26.03 -10.64 -19.71
CA SER A 620 -25.88 -11.91 -20.41
C SER A 620 -24.59 -12.65 -20.01
N SER A 621 -24.80 -13.79 -19.36
CA SER A 621 -24.16 -15.08 -19.61
C SER A 621 -23.17 -15.16 -20.79
N TYR A 622 -21.96 -15.66 -20.52
CA TYR A 622 -21.11 -16.25 -21.55
C TYR A 622 -21.22 -17.78 -21.51
N ASN A 623 -21.64 -18.32 -22.65
CA ASN A 623 -21.92 -19.72 -22.89
C ASN A 623 -20.77 -20.38 -23.67
N ASN A 624 -20.65 -21.68 -23.44
CA ASN A 624 -19.82 -22.71 -24.04
C ASN A 624 -19.49 -22.61 -25.55
N ALA A 625 -18.25 -23.00 -25.87
CA ALA A 625 -17.86 -23.97 -26.92
C ALA A 625 -16.37 -24.28 -26.69
N SER A 626 -15.79 -25.47 -26.87
CA SER A 626 -16.19 -26.82 -27.26
C SER A 626 -14.90 -27.66 -27.12
N TYR A 627 -14.95 -28.91 -26.66
CA TYR A 627 -14.19 -30.04 -27.25
C TYR A 627 -14.51 -31.32 -26.46
N ASN A 628 -15.24 -32.22 -27.13
CA ASN A 628 -15.42 -33.61 -26.75
C ASN A 628 -14.34 -34.47 -27.42
N ASP A 629 -14.05 -35.58 -26.75
CA ASP A 629 -13.58 -36.88 -27.25
C ASP A 629 -12.21 -36.99 -27.93
N CYS A 630 -11.28 -37.66 -27.24
CA CYS A 630 -10.56 -38.82 -27.78
C CYS A 630 -10.06 -39.72 -26.64
N CYS A 631 -10.56 -40.96 -26.62
CA CYS A 631 -10.08 -42.07 -25.82
C CYS A 631 -8.83 -42.73 -26.43
N TYR A 632 -8.16 -43.54 -25.60
CA TYR A 632 -7.34 -44.74 -25.86
C TYR A 632 -5.81 -44.72 -25.66
N ASN A 633 -5.42 -45.78 -24.92
CA ASN A 633 -4.16 -46.54 -24.84
C ASN A 633 -3.08 -46.17 -23.80
N ASP A 634 -3.19 -46.85 -22.65
CA ASP A 634 -2.29 -47.90 -22.16
C ASP A 634 -0.79 -47.82 -22.52
N TYR A 635 0.06 -47.72 -21.50
CA TYR A 635 1.13 -48.70 -21.27
C TYR A 635 1.57 -48.69 -19.79
N CYS A 636 1.58 -49.89 -19.21
CA CYS A 636 1.98 -50.28 -17.87
C CYS A 636 3.41 -49.86 -17.47
N CYS A 637 3.67 -49.72 -16.17
CA CYS A 637 4.37 -50.76 -15.39
C CYS A 637 4.50 -50.39 -13.90
N ASP A 638 4.08 -51.35 -13.07
CA ASP A 638 4.25 -51.47 -11.64
C ASP A 638 5.71 -51.33 -11.15
N VAL A 639 5.91 -50.92 -9.89
CA VAL A 639 6.20 -51.84 -8.76
C VAL A 639 6.62 -51.04 -7.50
N TYR A 640 5.90 -51.36 -6.43
CA TYR A 640 6.19 -51.31 -4.98
C TYR A 640 7.66 -51.15 -4.51
N VAL A 641 7.80 -50.55 -3.31
CA VAL A 641 8.44 -51.11 -2.07
C VAL A 641 8.42 -49.98 -1.01
N ARG A 642 7.57 -50.03 0.02
CA ARG A 642 7.69 -50.70 1.35
C ARG A 642 8.84 -50.20 2.24
N ASP A 643 8.41 -49.72 3.42
CA ASP A 643 9.16 -49.42 4.64
C ASP A 643 10.22 -50.47 5.02
N GLN A 644 11.34 -50.03 5.62
CA GLN A 644 11.63 -50.25 7.05
C GLN A 644 13.05 -49.83 7.49
N CYS A 645 13.07 -49.16 8.65
CA CYS A 645 13.95 -49.35 9.81
C CYS A 645 15.48 -49.18 9.75
N TYR A 646 15.94 -48.25 10.58
CA TYR A 646 17.28 -48.14 11.17
C TYR A 646 17.69 -49.37 11.99
N ARG A 647 18.94 -49.85 11.84
CA ARG A 647 19.75 -50.37 12.96
C ARG A 647 21.27 -50.34 12.71
N VAL A 648 21.93 -49.73 13.70
CA VAL A 648 23.33 -49.65 14.15
C VAL A 648 24.34 -50.71 13.68
N GLY A 649 25.57 -50.28 13.36
CA GLY A 649 26.79 -51.11 13.35
C GLY A 649 28.11 -50.32 13.35
N ARG A 650 28.94 -50.46 14.40
CA ARG A 650 30.27 -49.85 14.60
C ARG A 650 31.36 -50.52 13.73
N HIS A 651 32.36 -49.76 13.25
CA HIS A 651 33.78 -50.21 13.25
C HIS A 651 34.82 -49.08 13.15
N ARG A 652 36.03 -49.39 13.66
CA ARG A 652 37.15 -48.52 14.10
C ARG A 652 38.30 -48.37 13.06
N ARG A 653 39.19 -47.41 13.36
CA ARG A 653 40.63 -47.19 12.97
C ARG A 653 40.84 -46.31 11.72
N GLY A 654 41.78 -45.36 11.64
CA GLY A 654 42.82 -44.91 12.56
C GLY A 654 43.70 -43.78 11.97
N SER A 655 44.31 -43.01 12.89
CA SER A 655 45.66 -42.40 12.88
C SER A 655 46.02 -41.16 12.05
N GLY A 656 46.62 -40.16 12.74
CA GLY A 656 47.51 -39.13 12.17
C GLY A 656 47.59 -37.81 12.97
N TYR A 657 48.45 -37.75 13.99
CA TYR A 657 49.00 -36.54 14.67
C TYR A 657 50.48 -36.38 14.22
N PRO A 658 51.14 -35.19 14.26
CA PRO A 658 51.67 -34.59 15.52
C PRO A 658 51.75 -33.03 15.59
N ASN A 659 51.44 -32.41 16.75
CA ASN A 659 52.33 -31.72 17.74
C ASN A 659 52.96 -30.36 17.31
N TYR A 660 53.26 -29.32 18.12
CA TYR A 660 53.55 -29.11 19.56
C TYR A 660 53.47 -27.57 19.86
N ALA A 661 53.01 -27.16 21.06
CA ALA A 661 53.72 -26.23 21.99
C ALA A 661 52.86 -25.83 23.21
N ARG A 662 53.50 -25.80 24.39
CA ARG A 662 52.92 -25.71 25.76
C ARG A 662 53.37 -24.42 26.49
N ARG A 663 52.41 -23.73 27.17
CA ARG A 663 52.38 -23.22 28.59
C ARG A 663 53.42 -22.16 29.09
N PRO A 664 53.14 -21.32 30.12
CA PRO A 664 52.63 -21.71 31.47
C PRO A 664 51.57 -20.84 32.18
N ARG A 665 51.16 -21.39 33.34
CA ARG A 665 50.09 -21.04 34.30
C ARG A 665 50.52 -19.94 35.28
N ASP A 666 49.56 -19.24 35.90
CA ASP A 666 49.46 -19.25 37.37
C ASP A 666 48.09 -18.77 37.94
N ARG A 667 47.59 -19.63 38.85
CA ARG A 667 46.72 -19.47 40.04
C ARG A 667 45.22 -19.10 40.01
N CYS A 668 44.51 -19.98 40.73
CA CYS A 668 43.09 -20.13 41.02
C CYS A 668 42.57 -19.19 42.13
N LEU A 669 41.24 -19.05 42.23
CA LEU A 669 40.46 -19.42 43.43
C LEU A 669 38.98 -19.73 43.06
N GLU A 670 38.54 -20.85 43.63
CA GLU A 670 37.27 -21.61 43.57
C GLU A 670 36.13 -20.94 44.41
N VAL A 671 34.83 -21.32 44.49
CA VAL A 671 33.86 -22.29 43.91
C VAL A 671 32.50 -21.97 44.57
N GLY A 672 31.37 -22.31 43.94
CA GLY A 672 30.16 -22.75 44.69
C GLY A 672 28.80 -22.37 44.11
N ARG A 673 28.11 -23.32 43.44
CA ARG A 673 26.65 -23.31 43.20
C ARG A 673 25.90 -23.81 44.46
N PRO A 674 24.59 -23.50 44.60
CA PRO A 674 23.66 -24.60 44.87
C PRO A 674 22.29 -24.52 44.18
N GLU A 675 21.83 -25.71 43.79
CA GLU A 675 20.50 -26.33 43.78
C GLU A 675 19.19 -25.50 43.72
N VAL A 676 18.34 -25.92 42.77
CA VAL A 676 16.92 -25.54 42.63
C VAL A 676 16.06 -26.60 43.33
N ARG A 677 15.23 -26.18 44.31
CA ARG A 677 14.14 -27.01 44.89
C ARG A 677 12.77 -26.47 44.47
N ARG A 678 11.92 -27.37 43.94
CA ARG A 678 10.47 -27.21 43.75
C ARG A 678 9.77 -27.09 45.11
N LEU A 679 8.79 -26.19 45.22
CA LEU A 679 7.80 -26.18 46.30
C LEU A 679 6.39 -26.01 45.70
N GLU A 680 5.53 -26.96 46.05
CA GLU A 680 4.13 -27.10 45.69
C GLU A 680 3.24 -26.10 46.44
N PHE A 681 2.25 -25.51 45.77
CA PHE A 681 1.19 -24.74 46.41
C PHE A 681 0.03 -25.66 46.79
N ARG A 682 -0.17 -25.88 48.09
CA ARG A 682 -1.39 -26.48 48.65
C ARG A 682 -2.53 -25.47 48.65
N ARG A 683 -3.69 -25.86 48.08
CA ARG A 683 -5.00 -25.26 48.36
C ARG A 683 -5.40 -25.57 49.80
N THR A 684 -5.84 -24.55 50.52
CA THR A 684 -6.58 -24.70 51.78
C THR A 684 -7.79 -23.77 51.73
N GLU A 685 -8.99 -24.34 51.64
CA GLU A 685 -10.25 -23.66 51.90
C GLU A 685 -10.49 -23.60 53.41
N VAL A 686 -10.79 -22.42 53.97
CA VAL A 686 -11.54 -22.30 55.24
C VAL A 686 -12.44 -21.05 55.25
N ARG A 687 -13.75 -21.33 55.15
CA ARG A 687 -14.96 -20.77 55.81
C ARG A 687 -15.13 -19.26 56.10
N ARG A 688 -16.32 -18.79 55.70
CA ARG A 688 -17.04 -17.58 56.17
C ARG A 688 -17.29 -17.62 57.69
N SER A 689 -17.11 -16.47 58.35
CA SER A 689 -17.84 -16.07 59.56
C SER A 689 -18.09 -14.56 59.52
N GLU A 690 -19.34 -14.17 59.77
CA GLU A 690 -19.79 -12.77 59.88
C GLU A 690 -19.39 -12.13 61.23
N ASP A 691 -19.20 -10.81 61.16
CA ASP A 691 -19.69 -9.77 62.10
C ASP A 691 -18.69 -8.96 62.97
N ASN A 692 -18.97 -7.64 63.01
CA ASN A 692 -18.50 -6.53 63.87
C ASN A 692 -17.27 -5.64 63.53
N ARG A 693 -17.55 -4.54 62.76
CA ARG A 693 -17.24 -3.07 62.91
C ARG A 693 -15.84 -2.58 63.41
N PRO A 694 -15.35 -1.34 63.08
CA PRO A 694 -16.07 -0.14 62.60
C PRO A 694 -15.45 0.61 61.39
N LYS A 695 -16.17 1.63 60.94
CA LYS A 695 -15.93 2.51 59.78
C LYS A 695 -14.75 3.47 60.02
N ASP A 696 -13.73 3.40 59.18
CA ASP A 696 -12.77 4.48 58.97
C ASP A 696 -12.67 4.81 57.48
N GLY A 697 -12.74 6.10 57.17
CA GLY A 697 -12.84 6.63 55.81
C GLY A 697 -11.54 6.44 55.02
N HIS A 698 -11.62 5.71 53.92
CA HIS A 698 -10.63 5.77 52.86
C HIS A 698 -11.01 6.87 51.85
N PRO A 699 -10.06 7.70 51.39
CA PRO A 699 -10.28 8.57 50.24
C PRO A 699 -10.75 7.69 49.08
N LYS A 700 -11.77 8.15 48.35
CA LYS A 700 -12.03 7.60 47.02
C LYS A 700 -10.82 7.98 46.17
N ASP A 701 -9.85 7.10 46.09
CA ASP A 701 -8.87 7.14 45.02
C ASP A 701 -9.68 6.95 43.73
N ASP A 702 -9.88 8.06 42.99
CA ASP A 702 -10.33 7.98 41.62
C ASP A 702 -9.44 6.94 40.92
N PRO A 703 -10.01 5.99 40.17
CA PRO A 703 -9.20 5.06 39.40
C PRO A 703 -8.22 5.88 38.56
N PRO A 704 -6.94 5.46 38.44
CA PRO A 704 -5.96 6.19 37.67
C PRO A 704 -6.57 6.53 36.31
N LYS A 705 -6.58 7.83 35.97
CA LYS A 705 -7.04 8.28 34.66
C LYS A 705 -6.36 7.40 33.63
N ASP A 706 -7.16 6.79 32.79
CA ASP A 706 -6.65 6.02 31.67
C ASP A 706 -5.94 7.00 30.73
N ASP A 707 -4.63 7.13 30.89
CA ASP A 707 -3.77 7.99 30.08
C ASP A 707 -3.56 7.42 28.66
N ARG A 708 -4.26 6.33 28.30
CA ARG A 708 -4.30 5.87 26.91
C ARG A 708 -4.96 6.95 26.05
N PRO A 709 -4.32 7.39 24.94
CA PRO A 709 -4.91 8.39 24.07
C PRO A 709 -6.27 7.90 23.60
N ASN A 710 -7.29 8.76 23.67
CA ASN A 710 -8.60 8.46 23.13
C ASN A 710 -8.43 8.10 21.64
N LEU A 711 -8.63 6.81 21.31
CA LEU A 711 -8.51 6.28 19.96
C LEU A 711 -9.70 6.69 19.09
N ARG A 712 -10.76 7.21 19.72
CA ARG A 712 -11.93 7.74 19.03
C ARG A 712 -11.51 8.94 18.19
N ARG A 713 -11.94 8.94 16.92
CA ARG A 713 -11.88 10.17 16.15
C ARG A 713 -12.76 11.22 16.81
N PRO A 714 -12.36 12.50 16.75
CA PRO A 714 -13.29 13.60 16.96
C PRO A 714 -14.58 13.31 16.18
N HIS A 715 -15.72 13.27 16.86
CA HIS A 715 -17.02 13.10 16.23
C HIS A 715 -17.24 14.24 15.23
N GLN A 716 -17.83 13.90 14.09
CA GLN A 716 -18.11 14.83 13.01
C GLN A 716 -19.58 14.71 12.65
N SER A 717 -20.30 15.83 12.66
CA SER A 717 -21.71 15.85 12.25
C SER A 717 -21.85 15.47 10.77
N GLY A 718 -22.85 14.65 10.47
CA GLY A 718 -23.23 14.29 9.11
C GLY A 718 -22.31 13.24 8.47
N ILE A 719 -21.76 13.58 7.31
CA ILE A 719 -20.79 12.73 6.60
C ILE A 719 -19.39 13.07 7.10
N ASN A 720 -18.65 12.06 7.58
CA ASN A 720 -17.27 12.29 8.02
C ASN A 720 -16.38 12.85 6.88
N ALA A 721 -15.26 13.47 7.25
CA ALA A 721 -14.34 14.14 6.34
C ALA A 721 -13.81 13.25 5.21
N LEU A 722 -13.60 11.95 5.48
CA LEU A 722 -13.07 11.00 4.51
C LEU A 722 -14.10 10.56 3.48
N THR A 723 -15.39 10.61 3.84
CA THR A 723 -16.52 10.22 2.98
C THR A 723 -17.07 11.39 2.18
N LEU A 724 -16.84 12.65 2.60
CA LEU A 724 -17.34 13.83 1.88
C LEU A 724 -16.79 13.91 0.45
N GLY A 725 -15.49 13.65 0.25
CA GLY A 725 -14.89 13.60 -1.09
C GLY A 725 -15.54 12.56 -2.01
N PRO A 726 -15.63 11.29 -1.60
CA PRO A 726 -16.39 10.23 -2.28
C PRO A 726 -17.78 10.65 -2.71
N VAL A 727 -18.57 11.15 -1.77
CA VAL A 727 -19.95 11.58 -2.00
C VAL A 727 -20.01 12.76 -2.97
N MET A 728 -19.11 13.72 -2.87
CA MET A 728 -19.08 14.88 -3.76
C MET A 728 -18.36 14.63 -5.09
N GLU A 729 -17.84 13.42 -5.31
CA GLU A 729 -17.05 13.03 -6.50
C GLU A 729 -15.84 13.94 -6.74
N ALA A 730 -15.39 14.59 -5.67
CA ALA A 730 -14.48 15.73 -5.70
C ALA A 730 -13.04 15.30 -5.42
N PRO A 731 -12.02 15.99 -5.94
CA PRO A 731 -10.65 15.69 -5.58
C PRO A 731 -10.35 16.11 -4.14
N VAL A 732 -9.59 15.30 -3.42
CA VAL A 732 -9.11 15.59 -2.06
C VAL A 732 -7.60 15.45 -2.02
N LEU A 733 -6.92 16.52 -1.59
CA LEU A 733 -5.49 16.54 -1.39
C LEU A 733 -5.16 16.59 0.11
N ALA A 734 -4.55 15.53 0.63
CA ALA A 734 -3.95 15.47 1.94
C ALA A 734 -2.58 16.18 1.92
N VAL A 735 -2.45 17.23 2.72
CA VAL A 735 -1.27 18.12 2.77
C VAL A 735 -0.67 18.09 4.17
N PRO A 736 0.53 17.54 4.36
CA PRO A 736 1.26 17.68 5.62
C PRO A 736 1.60 19.16 5.80
N ILE A 737 1.09 19.75 6.88
CA ILE A 737 1.26 21.17 7.20
C ILE A 737 2.08 21.39 8.49
N GLY A 738 2.33 20.34 9.26
CA GLY A 738 3.08 20.44 10.50
C GLY A 738 3.38 19.08 11.13
N GLN A 739 3.99 19.13 12.32
CA GLN A 739 4.20 17.97 13.17
C GLN A 739 4.00 18.37 14.64
N THR A 740 3.42 17.48 15.43
CA THR A 740 3.18 17.66 16.85
C THR A 740 4.14 16.78 17.64
N SER A 741 4.87 17.37 18.59
CA SER A 741 5.73 16.57 19.47
C SER A 741 4.91 15.83 20.52
N PHE A 742 5.38 14.63 20.87
CA PHE A 742 4.83 13.80 21.93
C PHE A 742 5.96 13.01 22.60
N LYS A 743 5.74 12.56 23.84
CA LYS A 743 6.68 11.67 24.52
C LYS A 743 6.35 10.22 24.16
N SER A 744 7.26 9.53 23.47
CA SER A 744 7.03 8.15 23.06
C SER A 744 7.03 7.20 24.25
N ARG A 745 6.03 6.30 24.32
CA ARG A 745 5.98 5.22 25.31
C ARG A 745 7.04 4.15 25.06
N VAL A 746 7.49 4.00 23.82
CA VAL A 746 8.41 2.93 23.39
C VAL A 746 9.85 3.27 23.77
N ASN A 747 10.30 4.49 23.48
CA ASN A 747 11.70 4.87 23.67
C ASN A 747 11.91 6.00 24.70
N GLN A 748 10.82 6.53 25.28
CA GLN A 748 10.82 7.60 26.29
C GLN A 748 11.42 8.94 25.81
N LYS A 749 11.65 9.10 24.50
CA LYS A 749 12.14 10.33 23.88
C LYS A 749 10.98 11.17 23.35
N GLU A 750 11.26 12.45 23.13
CA GLU A 750 10.39 13.31 22.35
C GLU A 750 10.45 12.88 20.88
N GLU A 751 9.30 12.53 20.33
CA GLU A 751 9.07 12.12 18.95
C GLU A 751 8.04 13.06 18.31
N PHE A 752 7.86 12.96 16.99
CA PHE A 752 6.97 13.85 16.25
C PHE A 752 5.96 13.05 15.41
N SER A 753 4.68 13.39 15.58
CA SER A 753 3.59 12.88 14.76
C SER A 753 3.26 13.88 13.66
N PRO A 754 3.12 13.44 12.40
CA PRO A 754 2.67 14.32 11.32
C PRO A 754 1.28 14.90 11.60
N PHE A 755 1.05 16.13 11.13
CA PHE A 755 -0.27 16.73 11.07
C PHE A 755 -0.60 17.15 9.64
N THR A 756 -1.66 16.56 9.10
CA THR A 756 -2.07 16.69 7.71
C THR A 756 -3.50 17.19 7.65
N MET A 757 -3.74 18.12 6.74
CA MET A 757 -5.05 18.68 6.47
C MET A 757 -5.53 18.22 5.09
N ALA A 758 -6.82 17.92 4.96
CA ALA A 758 -7.42 17.60 3.67
C ALA A 758 -8.02 18.86 3.03
N LEU A 759 -7.72 19.06 1.76
CA LEU A 759 -8.27 20.13 0.95
C LEU A 759 -9.11 19.50 -0.14
N MET A 760 -10.41 19.77 -0.12
CA MET A 760 -11.34 19.32 -1.15
C MET A 760 -11.64 20.46 -2.12
N GLY A 761 -11.44 20.22 -3.42
CA GLY A 761 -11.80 21.15 -4.48
C GLY A 761 -13.05 20.70 -5.24
N PRO A 762 -13.58 21.49 -6.19
CA PRO A 762 -14.60 21.01 -7.12
C PRO A 762 -14.06 19.93 -8.07
N PRO A 763 -14.92 19.03 -8.59
CA PRO A 763 -14.53 18.05 -9.62
C PRO A 763 -13.78 18.68 -10.81
N GLY A 764 -12.74 18.00 -11.29
CA GLY A 764 -11.88 18.44 -12.39
C GLY A 764 -10.81 19.49 -12.02
N THR A 765 -10.70 19.87 -10.74
CA THR A 765 -9.74 20.91 -10.30
C THR A 765 -8.44 20.38 -9.70
N ASP A 766 -8.21 19.07 -9.75
CA ASP A 766 -7.11 18.33 -9.09
C ASP A 766 -5.74 19.02 -9.23
N ILE A 767 -5.29 19.22 -10.48
CA ILE A 767 -3.99 19.83 -10.79
C ILE A 767 -3.94 21.31 -10.36
N ARG A 768 -5.08 22.00 -10.41
CA ARG A 768 -5.20 23.40 -9.98
C ARG A 768 -5.08 23.51 -8.47
N LEU A 769 -5.75 22.63 -7.74
CA LEU A 769 -5.69 22.54 -6.28
C LEU A 769 -4.24 22.34 -5.83
N ILE A 770 -3.54 21.33 -6.37
CA ILE A 770 -2.12 21.09 -6.06
C ILE A 770 -1.26 22.33 -6.33
N ARG A 771 -1.45 22.98 -7.48
CA ARG A 771 -0.69 24.20 -7.85
C ARG A 771 -0.89 25.34 -6.85
N LYS A 772 -2.11 25.54 -6.35
CA LYS A 772 -2.41 26.60 -5.37
C LYS A 772 -1.81 26.27 -4.01
N VAL A 773 -1.94 25.02 -3.55
CA VAL A 773 -1.33 24.54 -2.31
C VAL A 773 0.18 24.69 -2.34
N MET A 774 0.85 24.29 -3.43
CA MET A 774 2.29 24.49 -3.60
C MET A 774 2.71 25.96 -3.47
N LYS A 775 1.88 26.91 -3.92
CA LYS A 775 2.17 28.34 -3.81
C LYS A 775 2.08 28.79 -2.34
N VAL A 776 1.03 28.36 -1.64
CA VAL A 776 0.81 28.68 -0.22
C VAL A 776 1.91 28.10 0.67
N MET A 777 2.27 26.83 0.48
CA MET A 777 3.35 26.20 1.23
C MET A 777 4.66 26.99 1.08
N LYS A 778 4.98 27.43 -0.14
CA LYS A 778 6.17 28.27 -0.39
C LYS A 778 6.08 29.64 0.29
N SER A 779 4.92 30.28 0.33
CA SER A 779 4.74 31.57 1.02
C SER A 779 4.88 31.44 2.55
N LEU A 780 4.52 30.28 3.10
CA LEU A 780 4.64 29.97 4.53
C LEU A 780 5.99 29.33 4.90
N GLU A 781 6.91 29.20 3.95
CA GLU A 781 8.18 28.49 4.12
C GLU A 781 8.03 27.03 4.58
N ILE A 782 6.85 26.43 4.34
CA ILE A 782 6.60 25.01 4.59
C ILE A 782 7.21 24.20 3.44
N PRO A 783 8.07 23.20 3.72
CA PRO A 783 8.68 22.40 2.67
C PRO A 783 7.64 21.68 1.80
N THR A 784 7.73 21.82 0.47
CA THR A 784 6.88 21.08 -0.48
C THR A 784 7.35 19.65 -0.71
N LYS A 785 8.41 19.23 -0.02
CA LYS A 785 8.97 17.88 -0.05
C LYS A 785 9.22 17.43 1.38
N VAL A 786 8.75 16.25 1.72
CA VAL A 786 8.98 15.59 3.01
C VAL A 786 10.15 14.61 2.93
N LYS A 787 10.86 14.44 4.04
CA LYS A 787 11.97 13.49 4.20
C LYS A 787 11.46 12.06 4.40
N THR A 788 12.33 11.09 4.15
CA THR A 788 12.13 9.69 4.56
C THR A 788 12.60 9.45 5.99
N GLY A 789 12.11 8.36 6.59
CA GLY A 789 12.52 7.92 7.92
C GLY A 789 11.77 8.63 9.05
N GLN A 790 12.42 8.75 10.21
CA GLN A 790 11.81 9.15 11.48
C GLN A 790 11.13 10.52 11.44
N PHE A 791 11.74 11.50 10.76
CA PHE A 791 11.27 12.89 10.74
C PHE A 791 10.73 13.26 9.36
N MET A 792 9.62 14.01 9.35
CA MET A 792 8.97 14.46 8.13
C MET A 792 9.66 15.70 7.51
N TYR A 793 10.13 16.65 8.32
CA TYR A 793 10.78 17.90 7.88
C TYR A 793 12.27 17.98 8.18
#